data_AF-A0ABD3P5W5-F1
#
_entry.id   AF-A0ABD3P5W5-F1
#
_cell.length_a   1.000
_cell.length_b   1.000
_cell.length_c   1.000
_cell.angle_alpha   90.00
_cell.angle_beta   90.00
_cell.angle_gamma   90.00
#
_symmetry.space_group_name_H-M   'P 1'
#
loop_
_entity.id
_entity.type
_entity.pdbx_description
1 polymer ?
#
loop_
_entity_poly.entity_id
_entity_poly.type
_entity_poly.pdbx_seq_one_letter_code
_entity_poly.pdbx_strand_id
1 'polypeptide(L)'
;MTHAFIIICLLSSASSSSTFETSNRNVPRSLSQDVRRGLTPNGHTKRPFCNEWLCRNSASNTALASVRGRETYDETSLGAPASESLLPSKLESLLSHAKRFISQRDTSRAFAVLMEAYPLDPTSSQIAAMFQSCMEINVEVAHDRFHRWRTDAEQENRISFSEEELTNLFQDRMGLASLFIDKEKYDQAGSQLRNAIEESSVWLNHALSGGRHDKTDGINVSELDTTQFKHWKPQIDHAQYLLYRTNSACCKWDTYFQDGDRLRDALTHKTSPSGSVIRLLHPFDALKFPCVSLDLASKIAQSYAHRALESVGVPLGSDFFKTAKDASQPREVVTAVRPRAINDNSQLQRKIRVGYLSPDFTSRHPLAFLMQHVFRCHDKSRFSVHTYSLNSNEGDEGPEVQAIREASDSVAYLSPSRMSPMELYQRIMQDELDILVDLCGYAGTSLVAEIMASRCKLQHDNGNRLDQRFPIHISYMGFPGSVGSSRVWDYSVFDEHVIPPSARKHYTEALVFMPHCYFVNSHRTVVGGPGDGILLANDTERIELRKKYGIHPSAFVYCCHSRPDKIDPLTFRSWMRALCIVREEHKKKEISDDSLPVLWLLRSGDEMENNLRSLVRCEFGDHIEDALVFADVSERKEHLKRLGCADLFLDTPAYNAHTLGCDALYIGVPMISLLHGANNTDSDNIANADDESVAAANLQSDSPKNPNRLVATDKLASKVGASLLYASSCEEFIVHDMQAYEDLMVECSINQKWFDAVRGRLRASRHICPLFDTFRWVKNLETAFLKMMTLDVDDFPDIVVFEE
;
A
#
# COMPACT_ATOMS: atom_id res chain seq x y z
N MET A 1 5.88 6.05 12.78
CA MET A 1 4.96 6.40 13.89
C MET A 1 4.21 5.19 14.40
N THR A 2 3.63 4.35 13.53
CA THR A 2 2.97 3.09 13.90
C THR A 2 3.93 2.09 14.58
N HIS A 3 5.20 2.03 14.17
CA HIS A 3 6.23 1.19 14.82
C HIS A 3 6.62 1.64 16.22
N ALA A 4 6.76 2.95 16.47
CA ALA A 4 7.03 3.45 17.82
C ALA A 4 5.87 3.11 18.78
N PHE A 5 4.63 3.13 18.28
CA PHE A 5 3.45 2.78 19.04
C PHE A 5 3.33 1.27 19.34
N ILE A 6 3.65 0.41 18.36
CA ILE A 6 3.74 -1.05 18.56
C ILE A 6 4.79 -1.38 19.63
N ILE A 7 5.92 -0.66 19.66
CA ILE A 7 7.00 -0.88 20.62
C ILE A 7 6.66 -0.35 22.03
N ILE A 8 5.92 0.76 22.16
CA ILE A 8 5.39 1.24 23.46
C ILE A 8 4.47 0.19 24.10
N CYS A 9 3.68 -0.52 23.30
CA CYS A 9 2.79 -1.57 23.79
C CYS A 9 3.53 -2.87 24.20
N LEU A 10 4.68 -3.20 23.59
CA LEU A 10 5.46 -4.41 23.89
C LEU A 10 6.22 -4.35 25.23
N LEU A 11 6.57 -3.16 25.72
CA LEU A 11 7.33 -3.00 26.98
C LEU A 11 6.46 -2.83 28.22
N SER A 12 5.17 -2.53 28.07
CA SER A 12 4.23 -2.47 29.21
C SER A 12 3.99 -3.86 29.84
N SER A 13 4.35 -4.94 29.14
CA SER A 13 4.33 -6.34 29.63
C SER A 13 5.65 -6.82 30.22
N ALA A 14 6.77 -6.12 29.99
CA ALA A 14 8.10 -6.55 30.44
C ALA A 14 8.48 -6.07 31.86
N SER A 15 7.68 -5.21 32.49
CA SER A 15 7.95 -4.69 33.84
C SER A 15 7.48 -5.59 34.98
N SER A 16 7.09 -6.84 34.72
CA SER A 16 6.71 -7.82 35.75
C SER A 16 7.68 -9.01 35.82
N SER A 17 8.98 -8.76 35.87
CA SER A 17 9.97 -9.80 36.20
C SER A 17 11.25 -9.21 36.80
N SER A 18 11.13 -8.59 37.99
CA SER A 18 12.28 -8.43 38.89
C SER A 18 12.11 -9.35 40.10
N THR A 19 12.78 -10.50 40.05
CA THR A 19 13.00 -11.39 41.20
C THR A 19 13.85 -10.64 42.24
N PHE A 20 13.26 -10.32 43.39
CA PHE A 20 13.97 -9.81 44.56
C PHE A 20 14.69 -10.96 45.26
N GLU A 21 16.02 -10.94 45.26
CA GLU A 21 16.84 -11.78 46.13
C GLU A 21 16.72 -11.35 47.59
N THR A 22 16.62 -12.35 48.45
CA THR A 22 16.43 -12.25 49.89
C THR A 22 17.69 -11.76 50.62
N SER A 23 17.55 -10.74 51.47
CA SER A 23 18.42 -10.57 52.63
C SER A 23 17.63 -10.22 53.88
N ASN A 24 17.61 -11.15 54.84
CA ASN A 24 17.08 -11.04 56.18
C ASN A 24 17.74 -9.88 56.97
N ARG A 25 16.94 -9.06 57.67
CA ARG A 25 17.12 -8.71 59.10
C ARG A 25 16.01 -7.78 59.64
N ASN A 26 15.33 -8.30 60.68
CA ASN A 26 14.76 -7.63 61.87
C ASN A 26 13.99 -6.31 61.72
N VAL A 27 12.70 -6.31 62.13
CA VAL A 27 12.11 -5.61 63.30
C VAL A 27 10.56 -5.59 63.15
N PRO A 28 9.78 -5.60 64.26
CA PRO A 28 8.49 -6.30 64.35
C PRO A 28 7.24 -5.39 64.48
N ARG A 29 6.08 -6.05 64.66
CA ARG A 29 4.76 -5.57 65.15
C ARG A 29 3.89 -4.88 64.10
N SER A 30 2.58 -5.06 64.02
CA SER A 30 1.60 -5.87 64.75
C SER A 30 0.22 -5.55 64.16
N LEU A 31 -0.70 -6.53 64.14
CA LEU A 31 -2.16 -6.41 64.33
C LEU A 31 -2.92 -5.51 63.30
N SER A 32 -4.06 -5.88 62.71
CA SER A 32 -5.07 -6.89 63.07
C SER A 32 -6.20 -6.88 62.03
N GLN A 33 -6.80 -8.06 61.84
CA GLN A 33 -8.24 -8.33 61.60
C GLN A 33 -8.83 -7.98 60.22
N ASP A 34 -9.13 -9.00 59.40
CA ASP A 34 -10.44 -9.68 59.25
C ASP A 34 -11.25 -9.00 58.14
N VAL A 35 -11.55 -9.65 57.03
CA VAL A 35 -12.69 -10.59 56.90
C VAL A 35 -12.36 -11.75 55.95
N ARG A 36 -12.45 -12.98 56.49
CA ARG A 36 -12.69 -14.22 55.73
C ARG A 36 -14.18 -14.39 55.42
N ARG A 37 -14.49 -14.86 54.21
CA ARG A 37 -15.58 -15.78 53.80
C ARG A 37 -15.59 -15.80 52.25
N GLY A 38 -15.53 -16.88 51.50
CA GLY A 38 -15.41 -18.32 51.75
C GLY A 38 -15.22 -19.00 50.37
N LEU A 39 -14.39 -20.03 50.31
CA LEU A 39 -14.22 -20.93 49.15
C LEU A 39 -15.47 -21.84 49.04
N THR A 40 -15.95 -22.19 47.85
CA THR A 40 -15.59 -23.37 47.03
C THR A 40 -16.66 -23.52 45.91
N PRO A 41 -16.66 -24.56 45.03
CA PRO A 41 -15.74 -24.88 43.94
C PRO A 41 -16.49 -25.04 42.58
N ASN A 42 -15.76 -25.14 41.47
CA ASN A 42 -16.23 -25.50 40.13
C ASN A 42 -17.14 -24.51 39.39
N GLY A 43 -16.52 -23.80 38.44
CA GLY A 43 -17.20 -23.09 37.37
C GLY A 43 -16.21 -22.82 36.24
N HIS A 44 -15.85 -23.87 35.50
CA HIS A 44 -15.10 -23.72 34.26
C HIS A 44 -15.91 -22.83 33.30
N THR A 45 -15.45 -21.59 33.08
CA THR A 45 -15.87 -20.80 31.93
C THR A 45 -14.69 -20.72 30.97
N LYS A 46 -14.75 -21.55 29.92
CA LYS A 46 -14.00 -21.36 28.68
C LYS A 46 -14.31 -19.96 28.15
N ARG A 47 -13.28 -19.12 27.94
CA ARG A 47 -13.35 -17.95 27.07
C ARG A 47 -12.22 -18.05 26.04
N PRO A 48 -12.50 -17.94 24.73
CA PRO A 48 -11.46 -17.90 23.71
C PRO A 48 -10.80 -16.52 23.74
N PHE A 49 -9.51 -16.47 24.07
CA PHE A 49 -8.69 -15.26 24.06
C PHE A 49 -7.87 -15.24 22.77
N CYS A 50 -8.43 -14.65 21.71
CA CYS A 50 -7.70 -14.15 20.55
C CYS A 50 -8.54 -12.98 19.98
N ASN A 51 -7.86 -11.87 19.65
CA ASN A 51 -8.38 -10.62 19.04
C ASN A 51 -8.75 -9.41 19.93
N GLU A 52 -8.55 -9.41 21.24
CA GLU A 52 -8.83 -8.19 22.07
C GLU A 52 -7.63 -7.25 22.31
N TRP A 53 -6.40 -7.59 21.89
CA TRP A 53 -5.23 -6.77 22.28
C TRP A 53 -5.07 -5.46 21.49
N LEU A 54 -5.55 -5.41 20.23
CA LEU A 54 -5.58 -4.17 19.44
C LEU A 54 -6.82 -3.29 19.74
N CYS A 55 -7.86 -3.82 20.38
CA CYS A 55 -9.14 -3.11 20.57
C CYS A 55 -9.41 -2.61 22.01
N ARG A 56 -8.57 -2.91 23.00
CA ARG A 56 -8.82 -2.50 24.41
C ARG A 56 -8.05 -1.29 24.93
N ASN A 57 -7.15 -0.69 24.16
CA ASN A 57 -6.35 0.47 24.63
C ASN A 57 -6.78 1.82 24.06
N SER A 58 -8.07 2.02 23.77
CA SER A 58 -8.69 3.36 23.70
C SER A 58 -9.20 3.85 25.08
N ALA A 59 -9.17 3.01 26.12
CA ALA A 59 -9.65 3.34 27.46
C ALA A 59 -8.54 3.57 28.51
N SER A 60 -7.28 3.64 28.11
CA SER A 60 -6.12 3.70 29.02
C SER A 60 -5.52 5.11 29.19
N ASN A 61 -6.26 6.15 28.81
CA ASN A 61 -5.91 7.56 29.10
C ASN A 61 -6.42 8.06 30.46
N THR A 62 -7.03 7.19 31.28
CA THR A 62 -7.54 7.55 32.62
C THR A 62 -6.56 7.29 33.77
N ALA A 63 -5.38 6.71 33.52
CA ALA A 63 -4.39 6.41 34.57
C ALA A 63 -3.26 7.45 34.71
N LEU A 64 -3.37 8.62 34.07
CA LEU A 64 -2.48 9.79 34.30
C LEU A 64 -3.15 10.90 35.13
N ALA A 65 -4.29 10.60 35.78
CA ALA A 65 -5.04 11.57 36.59
C ALA A 65 -4.81 11.48 38.11
N SER A 66 -3.92 10.61 38.61
CA SER A 66 -3.71 10.43 40.06
C SER A 66 -2.28 10.71 40.53
N VAL A 67 -1.71 11.86 40.16
CA VAL A 67 -0.67 12.52 40.95
C VAL A 67 -0.97 14.02 40.99
N ARG A 68 -2.09 14.38 41.63
CA ARG A 68 -2.31 15.74 42.16
C ARG A 68 -2.63 15.64 43.64
N GLY A 69 -1.57 15.49 44.43
CA GLY A 69 -1.60 15.72 45.86
C GLY A 69 -1.58 17.22 46.13
N ARG A 70 -2.73 17.74 46.54
CA ARG A 70 -2.99 18.95 47.35
C ARG A 70 -1.80 19.90 47.56
N GLU A 71 -1.86 21.07 46.93
CA GLU A 71 -1.50 22.33 47.59
C GLU A 71 -2.50 23.41 47.12
N THR A 72 -3.27 23.89 48.08
CA THR A 72 -4.05 25.13 47.98
C THR A 72 -3.06 26.30 47.96
N TYR A 73 -3.12 27.15 46.93
CA TYR A 73 -2.49 28.47 47.01
C TYR A 73 -3.45 29.57 46.63
N ASP A 74 -3.52 30.49 47.58
CA ASP A 74 -4.16 31.80 47.61
C ASP A 74 -3.49 32.73 46.59
N GLU A 75 -4.27 33.67 46.06
CA GLU A 75 -3.77 34.73 45.18
C GLU A 75 -2.82 35.66 45.95
N THR A 76 -1.62 35.92 45.43
CA THR A 76 -1.07 37.28 45.23
C THR A 76 0.41 37.27 44.80
N SER A 77 0.68 38.07 43.76
CA SER A 77 1.93 38.81 43.48
C SER A 77 3.11 38.11 42.78
N LEU A 78 3.55 38.80 41.72
CA LEU A 78 4.93 39.01 41.25
C LEU A 78 5.63 37.90 40.44
N GLY A 79 6.03 38.29 39.22
CA GLY A 79 7.24 37.79 38.58
C GLY A 79 7.00 37.09 37.24
N ALA A 80 7.31 37.77 36.14
CA ALA A 80 7.43 37.17 34.81
C ALA A 80 8.46 36.02 34.83
N PRO A 81 8.24 34.88 34.14
CA PRO A 81 9.31 33.94 33.88
C PRO A 81 9.94 34.20 32.50
N ALA A 82 11.22 34.52 32.53
CA ALA A 82 12.14 34.17 31.46
C ALA A 82 12.37 32.65 31.50
N SER A 83 12.27 31.94 30.36
CA SER A 83 13.12 30.78 30.01
C SER A 83 12.78 30.18 28.65
N GLU A 84 13.20 30.86 27.58
CA GLU A 84 13.59 30.16 26.35
C GLU A 84 15.07 29.74 26.52
N SER A 85 15.37 28.43 26.65
CA SER A 85 16.69 27.79 26.31
C SER A 85 16.94 26.37 26.85
N LEU A 86 16.06 25.76 27.66
CA LEU A 86 16.36 24.47 28.33
C LEU A 86 16.08 23.19 27.50
N LEU A 87 15.32 23.28 26.40
CA LEU A 87 14.93 22.11 25.60
C LEU A 87 16.09 21.48 24.80
N PRO A 88 16.93 22.24 24.08
CA PRO A 88 18.03 21.67 23.30
C PRO A 88 19.08 20.93 24.15
N SER A 89 19.42 21.46 25.32
CA SER A 89 20.45 20.87 26.19
C SER A 89 20.00 19.56 26.85
N LYS A 90 18.70 19.41 27.15
CA LYS A 90 18.13 18.17 27.67
C LYS A 90 18.14 17.06 26.61
N LEU A 91 17.76 17.39 25.38
CA LEU A 91 17.74 16.43 24.26
C LEU A 91 19.14 15.90 23.96
N GLU A 92 20.15 16.78 23.85
CA GLU A 92 21.55 16.37 23.63
C GLU A 92 22.09 15.45 24.73
N SER A 93 21.74 15.72 25.99
CA SER A 93 22.12 14.89 27.13
C SER A 93 21.50 13.48 27.05
N LEU A 94 20.20 13.38 26.74
CA LEU A 94 19.52 12.09 26.57
C LEU A 94 20.14 11.29 25.41
N LEU A 95 20.40 11.95 24.27
CA LEU A 95 21.04 11.30 23.11
C LEU A 95 22.45 10.80 23.43
N SER A 96 23.24 11.54 24.23
CA SER A 96 24.55 11.11 24.68
C SER A 96 24.49 9.85 25.57
N HIS A 97 23.54 9.82 26.53
CA HIS A 97 23.33 8.66 27.39
C HIS A 97 22.89 7.42 26.61
N ALA A 98 21.95 7.57 25.67
CA ALA A 98 21.51 6.45 24.85
C ALA A 98 22.65 5.91 23.96
N LYS A 99 23.53 6.76 23.39
CA LYS A 99 24.72 6.30 22.64
C LYS A 99 25.66 5.48 23.52
N ARG A 100 25.87 5.90 24.77
CA ARG A 100 26.70 5.15 25.72
C ARG A 100 26.13 3.76 26.00
N PHE A 101 24.84 3.65 26.27
CA PHE A 101 24.20 2.36 26.51
C PHE A 101 24.22 1.45 25.27
N ILE A 102 24.02 2.01 24.07
CA ILE A 102 24.19 1.27 22.80
C ILE A 102 25.60 0.73 22.66
N SER A 103 26.64 1.53 22.92
CA SER A 103 28.03 1.08 22.84
C SER A 103 28.38 -0.03 23.84
N GLN A 104 27.63 -0.10 24.94
CA GLN A 104 27.75 -1.13 25.96
C GLN A 104 26.88 -2.37 25.68
N ARG A 105 26.13 -2.39 24.57
CA ARG A 105 25.08 -3.37 24.25
C ARG A 105 23.99 -3.49 25.34
N ASP A 106 23.77 -2.43 26.15
CA ASP A 106 22.67 -2.33 27.13
C ASP A 106 21.45 -1.69 26.46
N THR A 107 20.81 -2.43 25.57
CA THR A 107 19.70 -1.96 24.73
C THR A 107 18.47 -1.58 25.52
N SER A 108 18.18 -2.25 26.64
CA SER A 108 17.04 -1.93 27.52
C SER A 108 17.15 -0.52 28.08
N ARG A 109 18.33 -0.13 28.59
CA ARG A 109 18.56 1.23 29.09
C ARG A 109 18.65 2.25 27.97
N ALA A 110 19.26 1.89 26.84
CA ALA A 110 19.27 2.77 25.67
C ALA A 110 17.85 3.10 25.20
N PHE A 111 16.96 2.10 25.14
CA PHE A 111 15.58 2.25 24.72
C PHE A 111 14.78 3.14 25.66
N ALA A 112 14.91 2.94 26.99
CA ALA A 112 14.25 3.78 27.99
C ALA A 112 14.63 5.26 27.84
N VAL A 113 15.92 5.56 27.62
CA VAL A 113 16.40 6.92 27.40
C VAL A 113 15.88 7.50 26.08
N LEU A 114 15.82 6.70 25.02
CA LEU A 114 15.26 7.14 23.73
C LEU A 114 13.75 7.43 23.81
N MET A 115 13.01 6.69 24.63
CA MET A 115 11.58 6.94 24.89
C MET A 115 11.34 8.27 25.62
N GLU A 116 12.27 8.72 26.45
CA GLU A 116 12.22 10.05 27.05
C GLU A 116 12.62 11.17 26.06
N ALA A 117 13.51 10.86 25.12
CA ALA A 117 13.95 11.81 24.09
C ALA A 117 12.89 12.01 22.99
N TYR A 118 12.16 10.96 22.63
CA TYR A 118 11.24 10.97 21.48
C TYR A 118 10.17 12.07 21.51
N PRO A 119 9.48 12.35 22.64
CA PRO A 119 8.48 13.43 22.68
C PRO A 119 9.07 14.84 22.52
N LEU A 120 10.38 15.01 22.75
CA LEU A 120 11.05 16.32 22.65
C LEU A 120 11.39 16.68 21.20
N ASP A 121 11.69 15.68 20.36
CA ASP A 121 11.85 15.84 18.91
C ASP A 121 11.43 14.54 18.19
N PRO A 122 10.13 14.34 17.95
CA PRO A 122 9.60 13.13 17.32
C PRO A 122 10.07 12.94 15.88
N THR A 123 10.57 14.01 15.26
CA THR A 123 11.06 14.06 13.88
C THR A 123 12.57 13.81 13.78
N SER A 124 13.27 13.64 14.90
CA SER A 124 14.71 13.44 14.93
C SER A 124 15.14 12.17 14.21
N SER A 125 15.84 12.32 13.09
CA SER A 125 16.49 11.22 12.38
C SER A 125 17.53 10.50 13.25
N GLN A 126 18.12 11.23 14.22
CA GLN A 126 19.10 10.70 15.14
C GLN A 126 18.47 9.74 16.16
N ILE A 127 17.30 10.08 16.73
CA ILE A 127 16.55 9.17 17.62
C ILE A 127 16.15 7.91 16.87
N ALA A 128 15.63 8.05 15.64
CA ALA A 128 15.25 6.90 14.81
C ALA A 128 16.44 5.97 14.50
N ALA A 129 17.61 6.54 14.16
CA ALA A 129 18.83 5.77 13.92
C ALA A 129 19.28 5.00 15.18
N MET A 130 19.16 5.61 16.35
CA MET A 130 19.55 4.97 17.62
C MET A 130 18.58 3.86 18.04
N PHE A 131 17.27 4.02 17.80
CA PHE A 131 16.31 2.93 17.97
C PHE A 131 16.66 1.74 17.06
N GLN A 132 17.01 2.00 15.81
CA GLN A 132 17.46 0.95 14.89
C GLN A 132 18.69 0.21 15.43
N SER A 133 19.72 0.93 15.89
CA SER A 133 20.91 0.29 16.47
C SER A 133 20.58 -0.58 17.68
N CYS A 134 19.60 -0.18 18.52
CA CYS A 134 19.15 -1.02 19.64
C CYS A 134 18.52 -2.33 19.15
N MET A 135 17.67 -2.27 18.13
CA MET A 135 17.02 -3.46 17.56
C MET A 135 18.03 -4.39 16.89
N GLU A 136 19.00 -3.85 16.14
CA GLU A 136 20.07 -4.63 15.50
C GLU A 136 20.87 -5.41 16.54
N ILE A 137 21.29 -4.76 17.64
CA ILE A 137 22.01 -5.41 18.74
C ILE A 137 21.15 -6.49 19.42
N ASN A 138 19.86 -6.21 19.67
CA ASN A 138 18.95 -7.18 20.28
C ASN A 138 18.82 -8.45 19.44
N VAL A 139 18.62 -8.30 18.13
CA VAL A 139 18.50 -9.45 17.23
C VAL A 139 19.80 -10.22 17.13
N GLU A 140 20.95 -9.56 17.07
CA GLU A 140 22.26 -10.23 17.09
C GLU A 140 22.42 -11.09 18.36
N VAL A 141 22.20 -10.49 19.54
CA VAL A 141 22.33 -11.18 20.84
C VAL A 141 21.33 -12.33 20.97
N ALA A 142 20.10 -12.15 20.51
CA ALA A 142 19.06 -13.18 20.57
C ALA A 142 19.30 -14.31 19.57
N HIS A 143 19.80 -14.00 18.37
CA HIS A 143 20.19 -14.99 17.36
C HIS A 143 21.35 -15.86 17.85
N ASP A 144 22.40 -15.27 18.43
CA ASP A 144 23.53 -16.03 19.02
C ASP A 144 23.08 -16.97 20.14
N ARG A 145 22.06 -16.54 20.91
CA ARG A 145 21.45 -17.39 21.94
C ARG A 145 20.63 -18.51 21.32
N PHE A 146 19.86 -18.24 20.27
CA PHE A 146 19.08 -19.25 19.55
C PHE A 146 19.97 -20.30 18.90
N HIS A 147 21.07 -19.90 18.25
CA HIS A 147 22.00 -20.84 17.65
C HIS A 147 22.70 -21.72 18.70
N ARG A 148 23.14 -21.13 19.82
CA ARG A 148 23.65 -21.93 20.95
C ARG A 148 22.60 -22.90 21.46
N TRP A 149 21.37 -22.44 21.66
CA TRP A 149 20.25 -23.29 22.04
C TRP A 149 20.03 -24.44 21.05
N ARG A 150 20.02 -24.16 19.74
CA ARG A 150 19.86 -25.19 18.69
C ARG A 150 20.99 -26.21 18.74
N THR A 151 22.24 -25.78 18.83
CA THR A 151 23.40 -26.67 18.95
C THR A 151 23.36 -27.49 20.24
N ASP A 152 22.99 -26.89 21.37
CA ASP A 152 22.88 -27.57 22.67
C ASP A 152 21.69 -28.53 22.72
N ALA A 153 20.59 -28.21 22.01
CA ALA A 153 19.43 -29.08 21.85
C ALA A 153 19.77 -30.29 20.95
N GLU A 154 20.53 -30.07 19.88
CA GLU A 154 21.08 -31.14 19.03
C GLU A 154 22.08 -32.05 19.78
N GLN A 155 22.73 -31.54 20.85
CA GLN A 155 23.74 -32.26 21.64
C GLN A 155 23.22 -32.80 23.00
N GLU A 156 21.97 -32.50 23.38
CA GLU A 156 21.32 -32.82 24.66
C GLU A 156 22.15 -32.58 25.93
N ASN A 157 22.19 -31.32 26.42
CA ASN A 157 21.62 -31.00 27.74
C ASN A 157 21.52 -29.49 28.05
N ARG A 158 20.29 -28.97 27.84
CA ARG A 158 19.68 -27.81 28.51
C ARG A 158 20.32 -26.43 28.30
N ILE A 159 19.84 -25.79 27.24
CA ILE A 159 19.24 -24.45 27.35
C ILE A 159 17.76 -24.62 26.96
N SER A 160 16.82 -24.01 27.68
CA SER A 160 15.42 -23.95 27.26
C SER A 160 15.12 -22.53 26.81
N PHE A 161 14.87 -22.32 25.52
CA PHE A 161 14.23 -21.09 25.08
C PHE A 161 12.77 -21.14 25.53
N SER A 162 12.34 -20.15 26.30
CA SER A 162 10.92 -20.01 26.63
C SER A 162 10.12 -19.61 25.37
N GLU A 163 8.84 -19.95 25.34
CA GLU A 163 7.92 -19.50 24.27
C GLU A 163 7.89 -17.95 24.18
N GLU A 164 8.01 -17.27 25.31
CA GLU A 164 8.11 -15.81 25.39
C GLU A 164 9.37 -15.27 24.72
N GLU A 165 10.54 -15.85 25.00
CA GLU A 165 11.80 -15.41 24.37
C GLU A 165 11.81 -15.61 22.86
N LEU A 166 11.21 -16.69 22.35
CA LEU A 166 11.06 -16.91 20.90
C LEU A 166 10.05 -15.98 20.26
N THR A 167 8.94 -15.73 20.96
CA THR A 167 7.97 -14.73 20.52
C THR A 167 8.65 -13.38 20.38
N ASN A 168 9.46 -12.98 21.37
CA ASN A 168 10.23 -11.73 21.32
C ASN A 168 11.24 -11.73 20.17
N LEU A 169 12.03 -12.79 19.99
CA LEU A 169 12.97 -12.91 18.87
C LEU A 169 12.27 -12.80 17.51
N PHE A 170 11.15 -13.51 17.34
CA PHE A 170 10.36 -13.45 16.11
C PHE A 170 9.83 -12.03 15.88
N GLN A 171 9.27 -11.37 16.90
CA GLN A 171 8.78 -9.99 16.77
C GLN A 171 9.92 -9.01 16.48
N ASP A 172 11.09 -9.17 17.09
CA ASP A 172 12.26 -8.33 16.83
C ASP A 172 12.75 -8.49 15.38
N ARG A 173 12.77 -9.72 14.84
CA ARG A 173 13.06 -9.96 13.42
C ARG A 173 12.04 -9.35 12.49
N MET A 174 10.75 -9.50 12.80
CA MET A 174 9.67 -8.90 12.02
C MET A 174 9.76 -7.37 12.05
N GLY A 175 10.09 -6.79 13.20
CA GLY A 175 10.32 -5.36 13.38
C GLY A 175 11.50 -4.85 12.53
N LEU A 176 12.66 -5.51 12.62
CA LEU A 176 13.83 -5.19 11.78
C LEU A 176 13.55 -5.36 10.29
N ALA A 177 12.88 -6.46 9.90
CA ALA A 177 12.50 -6.69 8.52
C ALA A 177 11.64 -5.55 7.99
N SER A 178 10.62 -5.12 8.74
CA SER A 178 9.79 -3.99 8.36
C SER A 178 10.58 -2.70 8.21
N LEU A 179 11.53 -2.42 9.10
CA LEU A 179 12.39 -1.23 9.01
C LEU A 179 13.33 -1.27 7.81
N PHE A 180 13.87 -2.45 7.49
CA PHE A 180 14.69 -2.63 6.30
C PHE A 180 13.85 -2.48 5.02
N ILE A 181 12.62 -2.97 4.99
CA ILE A 181 11.67 -2.75 3.89
C ILE A 181 11.41 -1.24 3.71
N ASP A 182 11.14 -0.51 4.80
CA ASP A 182 10.89 0.94 4.76
C ASP A 182 12.11 1.74 4.28
N LYS A 183 13.32 1.19 4.47
CA LYS A 183 14.59 1.75 3.99
C LYS A 183 15.03 1.19 2.64
N GLU A 184 14.16 0.41 1.99
CA GLU A 184 14.44 -0.24 0.70
C GLU A 184 15.66 -1.19 0.72
N LYS A 185 16.03 -1.69 1.91
CA LYS A 185 17.10 -2.66 2.11
C LYS A 185 16.56 -4.10 2.06
N TYR A 186 16.04 -4.48 0.90
CA TYR A 186 15.29 -5.73 0.74
C TYR A 186 16.09 -7.00 1.04
N ASP A 187 17.39 -7.04 0.76
CA ASP A 187 18.19 -8.22 1.09
C ASP A 187 18.26 -8.46 2.62
N GLN A 188 18.55 -7.40 3.38
CA GLN A 188 18.61 -7.45 4.84
C GLN A 188 17.24 -7.83 5.42
N ALA A 189 16.15 -7.26 4.89
CA ALA A 189 14.80 -7.63 5.27
C ALA A 189 14.52 -9.12 5.00
N GLY A 190 14.86 -9.60 3.80
CA GLY A 190 14.67 -10.98 3.39
C GLY A 190 15.43 -11.96 4.28
N SER A 191 16.66 -11.60 4.69
CA SER A 191 17.43 -12.39 5.65
C SER A 191 16.73 -12.49 7.00
N GLN A 192 16.22 -11.39 7.54
CA GLN A 192 15.51 -11.41 8.83
C GLN A 192 14.23 -12.25 8.75
N LEU A 193 13.49 -12.16 7.65
CA LEU A 193 12.25 -12.92 7.45
C LEU A 193 12.51 -14.41 7.29
N ARG A 194 13.53 -14.81 6.52
CA ARG A 194 13.94 -16.22 6.40
C ARG A 194 14.33 -16.79 7.76
N ASN A 195 15.14 -16.06 8.54
CA ASN A 195 15.51 -16.48 9.89
C ASN A 195 14.27 -16.59 10.79
N ALA A 196 13.35 -15.63 10.75
CA ALA A 196 12.11 -15.69 11.54
C ALA A 196 11.27 -16.95 11.23
N ILE A 197 11.16 -17.30 9.95
CA ILE A 197 10.43 -18.50 9.49
C ILE A 197 11.16 -19.79 9.88
N GLU A 198 12.47 -19.87 9.65
CA GLU A 198 13.28 -21.06 9.98
C GLU A 198 13.28 -21.32 11.50
N GLU A 199 13.61 -20.31 12.30
CA GLU A 199 13.75 -20.44 13.76
C GLU A 199 12.42 -20.86 14.41
N SER A 200 11.30 -20.27 13.99
CA SER A 200 9.97 -20.65 14.47
C SER A 200 9.56 -22.07 14.03
N SER A 201 9.89 -22.47 12.80
CA SER A 201 9.59 -23.83 12.29
C SER A 201 10.39 -24.89 13.05
N VAL A 202 11.69 -24.65 13.27
CA VAL A 202 12.57 -25.56 14.03
C VAL A 202 12.06 -25.75 15.45
N TRP A 203 11.68 -24.65 16.12
CA TRP A 203 11.16 -24.74 17.48
C TRP A 203 9.81 -25.45 17.55
N LEU A 204 8.87 -25.15 16.65
CA LEU A 204 7.57 -25.83 16.60
C LEU A 204 7.76 -27.34 16.44
N ASN A 205 8.64 -27.77 15.54
CA ASN A 205 8.93 -29.19 15.35
C ASN A 205 9.50 -29.83 16.62
N HIS A 206 10.44 -29.18 17.31
CA HIS A 206 11.00 -29.66 18.56
C HIS A 206 9.97 -29.72 19.71
N ALA A 207 9.11 -28.70 19.82
CA ALA A 207 8.03 -28.65 20.81
C ALA A 207 7.02 -29.78 20.59
N LEU A 208 6.67 -30.06 19.32
CA LEU A 208 5.71 -31.08 18.94
C LEU A 208 6.27 -32.51 19.08
N SER A 209 7.57 -32.71 18.86
CA SER A 209 8.21 -34.02 19.01
C SER A 209 8.50 -34.39 20.47
N GLY A 210 8.12 -33.54 21.44
CA GLY A 210 8.39 -33.74 22.86
C GLY A 210 9.90 -33.75 23.17
N GLY A 211 10.69 -33.00 22.41
CA GLY A 211 12.15 -32.96 22.53
C GLY A 211 12.88 -34.17 21.94
N ARG A 212 12.21 -35.05 21.18
CA ARG A 212 12.87 -36.13 20.45
C ARG A 212 13.16 -35.69 19.02
N HIS A 213 14.43 -35.62 18.65
CA HIS A 213 14.83 -35.46 17.26
C HIS A 213 14.75 -36.80 16.54
N ASP A 214 13.55 -37.20 16.10
CA ASP A 214 13.49 -38.22 15.05
C ASP A 214 13.76 -37.51 13.71
N LYS A 215 14.68 -38.06 12.91
CA LYS A 215 14.99 -37.57 11.56
C LYS A 215 13.75 -37.71 10.68
N THR A 216 12.88 -36.72 10.76
CA THR A 216 11.62 -36.69 10.02
C THR A 216 11.73 -35.64 8.95
N ASP A 217 12.46 -35.99 7.88
CA ASP A 217 12.13 -35.47 6.57
C ASP A 217 10.66 -35.84 6.31
N GLY A 218 9.76 -34.86 6.42
CA GLY A 218 8.35 -35.03 6.04
C GLY A 218 7.33 -35.20 7.15
N ILE A 219 7.45 -34.52 8.31
CA ILE A 219 6.23 -34.24 9.08
C ILE A 219 5.39 -33.27 8.25
N ASN A 220 4.23 -33.74 7.79
CA ASN A 220 3.25 -32.89 7.13
C ASN A 220 2.66 -31.93 8.19
N VAL A 221 3.26 -30.75 8.31
CA VAL A 221 2.91 -29.70 9.28
C VAL A 221 1.42 -29.31 9.20
N SER A 222 0.75 -29.59 8.08
CA SER A 222 -0.69 -29.38 7.88
C SER A 222 -1.61 -30.30 8.71
N GLU A 223 -1.11 -31.41 9.26
CA GLU A 223 -1.93 -32.39 10.02
C GLU A 223 -1.89 -32.18 11.55
N LEU A 224 -1.16 -31.16 12.04
CA LEU A 224 -0.90 -30.96 13.47
C LEU A 224 -1.88 -29.98 14.12
N ASP A 225 -2.97 -30.50 14.69
CA ASP A 225 -4.01 -29.73 15.38
C ASP A 225 -3.66 -29.38 16.85
N THR A 226 -2.51 -28.75 17.10
CA THR A 226 -2.11 -28.32 18.44
C THR A 226 -2.39 -26.84 18.71
N THR A 227 -2.64 -26.48 19.98
CA THR A 227 -2.90 -25.08 20.38
C THR A 227 -1.74 -24.14 20.04
N GLN A 228 -0.49 -24.62 20.15
CA GLN A 228 0.71 -23.84 19.79
C GLN A 228 0.80 -23.61 18.28
N PHE A 229 0.51 -24.63 17.47
CA PHE A 229 0.50 -24.46 16.01
C PHE A 229 -0.56 -23.45 15.55
N LYS A 230 -1.76 -23.49 16.14
CA LYS A 230 -2.82 -22.48 15.89
C LYS A 230 -2.40 -21.06 16.24
N HIS A 231 -1.56 -20.89 17.26
CA HIS A 231 -1.02 -19.59 17.66
C HIS A 231 0.02 -19.06 16.66
N TRP A 232 0.97 -19.91 16.26
CA TRP A 232 2.13 -19.51 15.46
C TRP A 232 1.86 -19.42 13.96
N LYS A 233 0.98 -20.27 13.42
CA LYS A 233 0.72 -20.34 11.97
C LYS A 233 0.36 -18.97 11.36
N PRO A 234 -0.53 -18.14 11.93
CA PRO A 234 -0.82 -16.81 11.38
C PRO A 234 0.39 -15.86 11.33
N GLN A 235 1.29 -15.96 12.30
CA GLN A 235 2.48 -15.11 12.38
C GLN A 235 3.52 -15.55 11.33
N ILE A 236 3.72 -16.86 11.19
CA ILE A 236 4.57 -17.45 10.15
C ILE A 236 4.04 -17.10 8.76
N ASP A 237 2.73 -17.21 8.53
CA ASP A 237 2.11 -16.82 7.27
C ASP A 237 2.38 -15.35 6.95
N HIS A 238 2.35 -14.48 7.97
CA HIS A 238 2.63 -13.05 7.79
C HIS A 238 4.10 -12.81 7.43
N ALA A 239 5.03 -13.52 8.07
CA ALA A 239 6.44 -13.50 7.69
C ALA A 239 6.67 -14.01 6.26
N GLN A 240 5.99 -15.08 5.85
CA GLN A 240 6.05 -15.63 4.49
C GLN A 240 5.52 -14.63 3.45
N TYR A 241 4.40 -13.96 3.73
CA TYR A 241 3.89 -12.88 2.89
C TYR A 241 4.90 -11.73 2.75
N LEU A 242 5.47 -11.24 3.86
CA LEU A 242 6.48 -10.18 3.80
C LEU A 242 7.73 -10.63 3.04
N LEU A 243 8.10 -11.91 3.16
CA LEU A 243 9.22 -12.47 2.42
C LEU A 243 8.92 -12.50 0.93
N TYR A 244 7.72 -12.93 0.53
CA TYR A 244 7.27 -12.90 -0.86
C TYR A 244 7.29 -11.48 -1.45
N ARG A 245 6.79 -10.50 -0.69
CA ARG A 245 6.85 -9.07 -1.05
C ARG A 245 8.29 -8.58 -1.22
N THR A 246 9.17 -8.94 -0.29
CA THR A 246 10.58 -8.52 -0.27
C THR A 246 11.35 -9.13 -1.43
N ASN A 247 11.19 -10.44 -1.65
CA ASN A 247 11.79 -11.16 -2.77
C ASN A 247 11.31 -10.59 -4.12
N SER A 248 10.03 -10.22 -4.24
CA SER A 248 9.51 -9.56 -5.44
C SER A 248 10.19 -8.21 -5.70
N ALA A 249 10.44 -7.42 -4.65
CA ALA A 249 11.08 -6.11 -4.77
C ALA A 249 12.56 -6.16 -5.19
N CYS A 250 13.26 -7.27 -4.95
CA CYS A 250 14.63 -7.51 -5.41
C CYS A 250 14.74 -8.54 -6.55
N CYS A 251 13.62 -8.83 -7.23
CA CYS A 251 13.55 -9.80 -8.33
C CYS A 251 14.15 -11.18 -8.01
N LYS A 252 14.08 -11.62 -6.74
CA LYS A 252 14.51 -12.95 -6.31
C LYS A 252 13.38 -13.94 -6.55
N TRP A 253 13.41 -14.61 -7.69
CA TRP A 253 12.27 -15.39 -8.20
C TRP A 253 12.37 -16.91 -8.05
N ASP A 254 13.39 -17.43 -7.35
CA ASP A 254 13.64 -18.87 -7.19
C ASP A 254 12.40 -19.65 -6.72
N THR A 255 11.64 -19.05 -5.79
CA THR A 255 10.43 -19.63 -5.20
C THR A 255 9.17 -18.83 -5.50
N TYR A 256 9.20 -17.89 -6.47
CA TYR A 256 8.14 -16.89 -6.67
C TYR A 256 6.73 -17.50 -6.75
N PHE A 257 6.57 -18.56 -7.54
CA PHE A 257 5.27 -19.22 -7.71
C PHE A 257 4.86 -20.02 -6.48
N GLN A 258 5.79 -20.73 -5.86
CA GLN A 258 5.55 -21.50 -4.63
C GLN A 258 5.14 -20.59 -3.48
N ASP A 259 5.78 -19.42 -3.36
CA ASP A 259 5.43 -18.40 -2.37
C ASP A 259 4.04 -17.82 -2.64
N GLY A 260 3.70 -17.62 -3.92
CA GLY A 260 2.35 -17.24 -4.34
C GLY A 260 1.29 -18.27 -3.97
N ASP A 261 1.57 -19.57 -4.19
CA ASP A 261 0.67 -20.68 -3.83
C ASP A 261 0.49 -20.77 -2.31
N ARG A 262 1.58 -20.68 -1.53
CA ARG A 262 1.52 -20.62 -0.05
C ARG A 262 0.67 -19.46 0.45
N LEU A 263 0.82 -18.28 -0.15
CA LEU A 263 0.02 -17.11 0.21
C LEU A 263 -1.47 -17.35 -0.08
N ARG A 264 -1.80 -17.86 -1.27
CA ARG A 264 -3.19 -18.18 -1.63
C ARG A 264 -3.78 -19.17 -0.64
N ASP A 265 -3.09 -20.27 -0.35
CA ASP A 265 -3.56 -21.31 0.57
C ASP A 265 -3.74 -20.73 1.99
N ALA A 266 -2.84 -19.86 2.44
CA ALA A 266 -2.97 -19.17 3.72
C ALA A 266 -4.17 -18.21 3.78
N LEU A 267 -4.63 -17.70 2.64
CA LEU A 267 -5.81 -16.82 2.55
C LEU A 267 -7.12 -17.62 2.44
N THR A 268 -7.13 -18.76 1.73
CA THR A 268 -8.33 -19.59 1.53
C THR A 268 -8.68 -20.45 2.75
N HIS A 269 -7.67 -21.05 3.42
CA HIS A 269 -7.89 -21.89 4.61
C HIS A 269 -8.38 -21.12 5.86
N LYS A 270 -8.51 -19.78 5.79
CA LYS A 270 -8.84 -18.90 6.92
C LYS A 270 -10.24 -18.29 6.87
N THR A 271 -11.15 -18.84 6.08
CA THR A 271 -12.59 -18.61 6.27
C THR A 271 -13.06 -19.38 7.51
N SER A 272 -12.84 -18.80 8.70
CA SER A 272 -13.44 -19.31 9.93
C SER A 272 -14.96 -19.40 9.79
N PRO A 273 -15.65 -20.36 10.46
CA PRO A 273 -17.11 -20.36 10.60
C PRO A 273 -17.68 -19.05 11.16
N SER A 274 -16.84 -18.20 11.76
CA SER A 274 -17.15 -16.85 12.26
C SER A 274 -16.91 -15.71 11.26
N GLY A 275 -16.53 -15.97 10.00
CA GLY A 275 -16.37 -14.96 8.95
C GLY A 275 -15.18 -14.00 9.10
N SER A 276 -14.35 -14.14 10.14
CA SER A 276 -13.18 -13.28 10.34
C SER A 276 -12.01 -13.77 9.48
N VAL A 277 -11.90 -13.27 8.25
CA VAL A 277 -10.67 -13.40 7.44
C VAL A 277 -9.53 -12.81 8.27
N ILE A 278 -8.55 -13.64 8.64
CA ILE A 278 -7.30 -13.12 9.22
C ILE A 278 -6.72 -12.14 8.20
N ARG A 279 -6.53 -10.90 8.63
CA ARG A 279 -6.03 -9.75 7.86
C ARG A 279 -4.54 -9.93 7.59
N LEU A 280 -4.20 -11.01 6.90
CA LEU A 280 -2.84 -11.43 6.60
C LEU A 280 -2.21 -10.54 5.53
N LEU A 281 -3.03 -10.15 4.54
CA LEU A 281 -2.62 -9.40 3.38
C LEU A 281 -3.28 -8.03 3.38
N HIS A 282 -2.49 -7.00 3.14
CA HIS A 282 -2.98 -5.63 2.99
C HIS A 282 -3.73 -5.45 1.66
N PRO A 283 -4.84 -4.68 1.59
CA PRO A 283 -5.64 -4.54 0.36
C PRO A 283 -4.83 -4.06 -0.84
N PHE A 284 -3.85 -3.18 -0.63
CA PHE A 284 -2.98 -2.69 -1.72
C PHE A 284 -2.10 -3.79 -2.31
N ASP A 285 -1.54 -4.67 -1.46
CA ASP A 285 -0.70 -5.78 -1.94
C ASP A 285 -1.57 -6.90 -2.57
N ALA A 286 -2.82 -7.05 -2.14
CA ALA A 286 -3.80 -7.94 -2.78
C ALA A 286 -4.08 -7.57 -4.24
N LEU A 287 -3.96 -6.28 -4.61
CA LEU A 287 -4.09 -5.83 -5.99
C LEU A 287 -2.86 -6.15 -6.86
N LYS A 288 -1.69 -6.33 -6.23
CA LYS A 288 -0.40 -6.52 -6.92
C LYS A 288 -0.08 -7.97 -7.19
N PHE A 289 -0.37 -8.86 -6.25
CA PHE A 289 0.05 -10.26 -6.38
C PHE A 289 -0.82 -11.02 -7.39
N PRO A 290 -0.24 -11.64 -8.42
CA PRO A 290 -0.99 -12.41 -9.42
C PRO A 290 -1.73 -13.62 -8.81
N CYS A 291 -1.24 -14.17 -7.69
CA CYS A 291 -1.86 -15.32 -7.03
C CYS A 291 -3.17 -15.00 -6.28
N VAL A 292 -3.51 -13.71 -6.13
CA VAL A 292 -4.75 -13.26 -5.49
C VAL A 292 -5.76 -12.96 -6.58
N SER A 293 -6.96 -13.53 -6.55
CA SER A 293 -8.03 -13.21 -7.51
C SER A 293 -8.69 -11.85 -7.21
N LEU A 294 -9.43 -11.28 -8.16
CA LEU A 294 -10.26 -10.10 -7.89
C LEU A 294 -11.30 -10.34 -6.77
N ASP A 295 -11.89 -11.54 -6.72
CA ASP A 295 -12.83 -11.92 -5.65
C ASP A 295 -12.17 -11.88 -4.27
N LEU A 296 -11.00 -12.52 -4.13
CA LEU A 296 -10.25 -12.54 -2.89
C LEU A 296 -9.78 -11.14 -2.49
N ALA A 297 -9.33 -10.32 -3.45
CA ALA A 297 -8.99 -8.93 -3.21
C ALA A 297 -10.17 -8.11 -2.67
N SER A 298 -11.38 -8.33 -3.20
CA SER A 298 -12.61 -7.70 -2.69
C SER A 298 -12.94 -8.15 -1.26
N LYS A 299 -12.88 -9.46 -0.98
CA LYS A 299 -13.09 -9.99 0.38
C LYS A 299 -12.10 -9.43 1.39
N ILE A 300 -10.85 -9.24 0.98
CA ILE A 300 -9.82 -8.59 1.82
C ILE A 300 -10.20 -7.14 2.10
N ALA A 301 -10.60 -6.37 1.08
CA ALA A 301 -11.06 -5.00 1.25
C ALA A 301 -12.28 -4.90 2.19
N GLN A 302 -13.26 -5.80 2.05
CA GLN A 302 -14.42 -5.89 2.94
C GLN A 302 -14.03 -6.15 4.40
N SER A 303 -13.06 -7.03 4.63
CA SER A 303 -12.51 -7.24 5.98
C SER A 303 -11.91 -5.94 6.52
N TYR A 304 -11.13 -5.20 5.72
CA TYR A 304 -10.56 -3.92 6.13
C TYR A 304 -11.62 -2.85 6.45
N ALA A 305 -12.67 -2.73 5.63
CA ALA A 305 -13.79 -1.83 5.92
C ALA A 305 -14.51 -2.20 7.22
N HIS A 306 -14.70 -3.50 7.47
CA HIS A 306 -15.26 -3.99 8.73
C HIS A 306 -14.42 -3.58 9.94
N ARG A 307 -13.09 -3.60 9.86
CA ARG A 307 -12.24 -3.11 10.97
C ARG A 307 -12.36 -1.62 11.16
N ALA A 308 -12.45 -0.85 10.08
CA ALA A 308 -12.63 0.58 10.21
C ALA A 308 -13.89 0.88 11.05
N LEU A 309 -14.98 0.17 10.77
CA LEU A 309 -16.23 0.24 11.55
C LEU A 309 -16.08 -0.24 13.00
N GLU A 310 -15.38 -1.36 13.25
CA GLU A 310 -15.07 -1.85 14.60
C GLU A 310 -14.26 -0.83 15.40
N SER A 311 -13.25 -0.24 14.77
CA SER A 311 -12.31 0.69 15.42
C SER A 311 -12.99 1.95 15.92
N VAL A 312 -14.07 2.39 15.26
CA VAL A 312 -14.88 3.55 15.66
C VAL A 312 -16.10 3.15 16.51
N GLY A 313 -16.22 1.88 16.89
CA GLY A 313 -17.24 1.39 17.82
C GLY A 313 -18.64 1.23 17.22
N VAL A 314 -18.75 0.93 15.92
CA VAL A 314 -20.02 0.53 15.29
C VAL A 314 -20.32 -0.94 15.64
N PRO A 315 -21.47 -1.27 16.25
CA PRO A 315 -21.82 -2.65 16.56
C PRO A 315 -22.04 -3.48 15.29
N LEU A 316 -21.46 -4.67 15.26
CA LEU A 316 -21.62 -5.62 14.16
C LEU A 316 -22.73 -6.61 14.49
N GLY A 317 -23.93 -6.38 13.96
CA GLY A 317 -25.04 -7.36 14.03
C GLY A 317 -24.89 -8.48 13.00
N SER A 318 -25.67 -9.57 13.12
CA SER A 318 -25.72 -10.66 12.12
C SER A 318 -26.23 -10.21 10.74
N ASP A 319 -26.87 -9.04 10.65
CA ASP A 319 -27.29 -8.41 9.40
C ASP A 319 -26.15 -7.59 8.72
N PHE A 320 -24.94 -7.60 9.27
CA PHE A 320 -23.78 -6.90 8.72
C PHE A 320 -23.38 -7.42 7.32
N PHE A 321 -23.49 -8.73 7.10
CA PHE A 321 -23.35 -9.33 5.76
C PHE A 321 -24.62 -9.21 4.89
N LYS A 322 -25.78 -8.85 5.47
CA LYS A 322 -27.06 -8.76 4.74
C LYS A 322 -27.34 -7.39 4.11
N THR A 323 -26.59 -6.35 4.48
CA THR A 323 -26.70 -5.02 3.85
C THR A 323 -25.81 -4.86 2.63
N ALA A 324 -25.00 -5.89 2.30
CA ALA A 324 -24.77 -6.22 0.92
C ALA A 324 -26.13 -6.59 0.29
N LYS A 325 -26.90 -5.59 -0.19
CA LYS A 325 -27.61 -5.80 -1.44
C LYS A 325 -26.50 -6.13 -2.43
N ASP A 326 -26.25 -7.44 -2.53
CA ASP A 326 -25.05 -8.08 -3.01
C ASP A 326 -24.44 -7.36 -4.21
N ALA A 327 -23.11 -7.23 -4.25
CA ALA A 327 -22.43 -6.79 -5.46
C ALA A 327 -22.82 -7.67 -6.68
N SER A 328 -23.25 -8.92 -6.45
CA SER A 328 -23.78 -9.84 -7.45
C SER A 328 -25.22 -9.56 -7.93
N GLN A 329 -25.97 -8.65 -7.30
CA GLN A 329 -27.34 -8.31 -7.71
C GLN A 329 -27.31 -7.32 -8.88
N PRO A 330 -28.31 -7.39 -9.79
CA PRO A 330 -28.44 -6.40 -10.85
C PRO A 330 -28.55 -4.99 -10.26
N ARG A 331 -27.64 -4.11 -10.65
CA ARG A 331 -27.67 -2.69 -10.27
C ARG A 331 -28.47 -1.90 -11.27
N GLU A 332 -29.30 -1.00 -10.78
CA GLU A 332 -29.89 0.01 -11.65
C GLU A 332 -28.76 0.91 -12.19
N VAL A 333 -28.79 1.17 -13.49
CA VAL A 333 -27.84 2.05 -14.17
C VAL A 333 -28.60 3.29 -14.61
N VAL A 334 -28.13 4.45 -14.16
CA VAL A 334 -28.68 5.74 -14.57
C VAL A 334 -27.67 6.50 -15.41
N THR A 335 -28.15 7.14 -16.46
CA THR A 335 -27.31 7.98 -17.30
C THR A 335 -27.28 9.41 -16.75
N ALA A 336 -26.07 9.96 -16.63
CA ALA A 336 -25.84 11.37 -16.40
C ALA A 336 -25.58 12.01 -17.76
N VAL A 337 -26.62 12.64 -18.30
CA VAL A 337 -26.52 13.49 -19.50
C VAL A 337 -26.37 14.93 -19.03
N ARG A 338 -25.58 15.72 -19.77
CA ARG A 338 -25.39 17.16 -19.60
C ARG A 338 -26.59 17.81 -18.90
N PRO A 339 -26.41 18.48 -17.75
CA PRO A 339 -27.48 19.24 -17.12
C PRO A 339 -28.03 20.24 -18.14
N ARG A 340 -29.34 20.17 -18.45
CA ARG A 340 -30.02 21.33 -19.04
C ARG A 340 -29.66 22.52 -18.16
N ALA A 341 -29.27 23.65 -18.76
CA ALA A 341 -29.02 24.89 -18.02
C ALA A 341 -30.14 25.03 -16.99
N ILE A 342 -29.78 24.99 -15.70
CA ILE A 342 -30.74 25.00 -14.60
C ILE A 342 -31.39 26.39 -14.65
N ASN A 343 -32.43 26.51 -15.46
CA ASN A 343 -33.36 27.64 -15.51
C ASN A 343 -34.47 27.42 -14.48
N ASP A 344 -34.14 26.82 -13.33
CA ASP A 344 -35.00 26.84 -12.15
C ASP A 344 -34.20 27.37 -10.96
N ASN A 345 -34.26 28.70 -10.85
CA ASN A 345 -33.56 29.57 -9.93
C ASN A 345 -34.13 29.51 -8.50
N SER A 346 -34.59 28.34 -8.03
CA SER A 346 -35.34 28.24 -6.76
C SER A 346 -34.93 27.14 -5.78
N GLN A 347 -34.09 26.14 -6.14
CA GLN A 347 -33.75 25.04 -5.21
C GLN A 347 -32.28 24.91 -4.77
N LEU A 348 -31.30 25.49 -5.47
CA LEU A 348 -29.90 25.54 -5.00
C LEU A 348 -29.43 26.99 -4.91
N GLN A 349 -29.89 27.72 -3.89
CA GLN A 349 -29.41 29.08 -3.63
C GLN A 349 -27.98 29.14 -3.07
N ARG A 350 -27.37 27.99 -2.72
CA ARG A 350 -26.00 27.89 -2.21
C ARG A 350 -25.13 27.01 -3.11
N LYS A 351 -23.82 27.31 -3.13
CA LYS A 351 -22.81 26.46 -3.78
C LYS A 351 -22.80 25.05 -3.17
N ILE A 352 -22.54 24.05 -4.01
CA ILE A 352 -22.29 22.67 -3.60
C ILE A 352 -20.91 22.61 -2.93
N ARG A 353 -20.86 22.14 -1.68
CA ARG A 353 -19.61 22.06 -0.92
C ARG A 353 -18.99 20.67 -1.09
N VAL A 354 -17.81 20.60 -1.69
CA VAL A 354 -17.08 19.36 -1.95
C VAL A 354 -15.80 19.35 -1.12
N GLY A 355 -15.63 18.32 -0.30
CA GLY A 355 -14.41 18.07 0.46
C GLY A 355 -13.53 17.02 -0.20
N TYR A 356 -12.22 17.21 -0.22
CA TYR A 356 -11.24 16.22 -0.64
C TYR A 356 -10.32 15.88 0.54
N LEU A 357 -10.33 14.63 0.98
CA LEU A 357 -9.55 14.13 2.11
C LEU A 357 -8.38 13.28 1.60
N SER A 358 -7.16 13.67 1.96
CA SER A 358 -5.97 12.89 1.61
C SER A 358 -4.80 13.08 2.60
N PRO A 359 -4.07 12.01 2.96
CA PRO A 359 -2.77 12.14 3.61
C PRO A 359 -1.67 12.59 2.62
N ASP A 360 -1.96 12.58 1.32
CA ASP A 360 -0.97 12.64 0.26
C ASP A 360 -0.92 13.99 -0.47
N PHE A 361 -1.50 15.03 0.12
CA PHE A 361 -1.25 16.42 -0.28
C PHE A 361 0.16 16.86 0.15
N THR A 362 1.15 16.27 -0.51
CA THR A 362 2.59 16.51 -0.30
C THR A 362 3.30 16.66 -1.63
N SER A 363 4.38 17.44 -1.66
CA SER A 363 5.18 17.69 -2.86
C SER A 363 6.07 16.51 -3.26
N ARG A 364 5.87 15.35 -2.61
CA ARG A 364 6.62 14.10 -2.85
C ARG A 364 5.72 12.96 -3.29
N HIS A 365 4.40 13.12 -3.27
CA HIS A 365 3.48 12.04 -3.58
C HIS A 365 2.82 12.19 -4.96
N PRO A 366 2.69 11.09 -5.74
CA PRO A 366 2.02 11.09 -7.04
C PRO A 366 0.64 11.76 -7.08
N LEU A 367 -0.15 11.63 -6.00
CA LEU A 367 -1.48 12.21 -5.95
C LEU A 367 -1.46 13.74 -6.14
N ALA A 368 -0.57 14.45 -5.44
CA ALA A 368 -0.45 15.90 -5.58
C ALA A 368 0.01 16.30 -6.99
N PHE A 369 0.96 15.56 -7.58
CA PHE A 369 1.44 15.79 -8.95
C PHE A 369 0.31 15.72 -9.98
N LEU A 370 -0.58 14.73 -9.81
CA LEU A 370 -1.66 14.44 -10.73
C LEU A 370 -2.87 15.37 -10.51
N MET A 371 -3.25 15.64 -9.26
CA MET A 371 -4.52 16.31 -8.95
C MET A 371 -4.44 17.82 -8.74
N GLN A 372 -3.24 18.42 -8.62
CA GLN A 372 -3.08 19.84 -8.29
C GLN A 372 -3.92 20.83 -9.13
N HIS A 373 -4.31 20.47 -10.37
CA HIS A 373 -5.19 21.31 -11.21
C HIS A 373 -6.67 20.95 -11.16
N VAL A 374 -7.06 19.83 -10.54
CA VAL A 374 -8.47 19.44 -10.37
C VAL A 374 -9.23 20.51 -9.59
N PHE A 375 -8.67 20.95 -8.46
CA PHE A 375 -9.31 21.87 -7.53
C PHE A 375 -9.66 23.23 -8.16
N ARG A 376 -8.79 23.75 -9.04
CA ARG A 376 -9.02 25.04 -9.73
C ARG A 376 -9.95 24.93 -10.93
N CYS A 377 -10.12 23.74 -11.48
CA CYS A 377 -10.96 23.51 -12.66
C CYS A 377 -12.45 23.43 -12.31
N HIS A 378 -12.80 23.37 -11.02
CA HIS A 378 -14.19 23.45 -10.59
C HIS A 378 -14.85 24.79 -10.96
N ASP A 379 -16.11 24.75 -11.36
CA ASP A 379 -16.92 25.94 -11.58
C ASP A 379 -17.20 26.62 -10.24
N LYS A 380 -16.38 27.64 -9.92
CA LYS A 380 -16.47 28.43 -8.70
C LYS A 380 -17.80 29.16 -8.52
N SER A 381 -18.65 29.28 -9.54
CA SER A 381 -20.00 29.82 -9.38
C SER A 381 -20.97 28.79 -8.76
N ARG A 382 -20.67 27.49 -8.88
CA ARG A 382 -21.53 26.38 -8.47
C ARG A 382 -20.95 25.54 -7.34
N PHE A 383 -19.63 25.45 -7.25
CA PHE A 383 -18.91 24.60 -6.29
C PHE A 383 -18.03 25.42 -5.34
N SER A 384 -17.91 24.93 -4.10
CA SER A 384 -16.98 25.39 -3.07
C SER A 384 -16.11 24.20 -2.67
N VAL A 385 -14.79 24.33 -2.83
CA VAL A 385 -13.80 23.25 -2.71
C VAL A 385 -13.07 23.35 -1.37
N HIS A 386 -13.14 22.29 -0.59
CA HIS A 386 -12.47 22.16 0.70
C HIS A 386 -11.43 21.03 0.61
N THR A 387 -10.23 21.25 1.15
CA THR A 387 -9.19 20.21 1.20
C THR A 387 -8.79 19.91 2.64
N TYR A 388 -8.69 18.62 2.96
CA TYR A 388 -8.30 18.11 4.27
C TYR A 388 -7.02 17.29 4.12
N SER A 389 -5.91 17.83 4.62
CA SER A 389 -4.62 17.13 4.69
C SER A 389 -4.41 16.61 6.11
N LEU A 390 -3.62 15.53 6.28
CA LEU A 390 -3.09 15.19 7.60
C LEU A 390 -1.93 16.16 7.97
N ASN A 391 -1.78 16.46 9.26
CA ASN A 391 -0.88 17.51 9.79
C ASN A 391 0.61 17.22 9.62
N SER A 392 1.00 15.98 9.30
CA SER A 392 2.38 15.63 8.95
C SER A 392 2.93 16.46 7.78
N ASN A 393 2.04 17.12 7.04
CA ASN A 393 2.34 17.87 5.82
C ASN A 393 2.24 19.40 6.05
N GLU A 394 1.97 19.83 7.28
CA GLU A 394 1.92 21.25 7.63
C GLU A 394 3.31 21.88 7.43
N GLY A 395 3.40 22.90 6.58
CA GLY A 395 4.67 23.53 6.19
C GLY A 395 5.36 22.96 4.95
N ASP A 396 4.75 22.02 4.22
CA ASP A 396 5.20 21.68 2.87
C ASP A 396 4.89 22.86 1.93
N GLU A 397 5.95 23.51 1.41
CA GLU A 397 5.89 24.67 0.52
C GLU A 397 6.26 24.32 -0.93
N GLY A 398 6.23 23.04 -1.30
CA GLY A 398 6.47 22.67 -2.69
C GLY A 398 5.31 23.07 -3.61
N PRO A 399 5.59 23.18 -4.92
CA PRO A 399 4.71 23.86 -5.87
C PRO A 399 3.35 23.19 -6.01
N GLU A 400 3.28 21.86 -5.87
CA GLU A 400 2.01 21.13 -5.98
C GLU A 400 1.09 21.39 -4.78
N VAL A 401 1.64 21.42 -3.56
CA VAL A 401 0.86 21.73 -2.35
C VAL A 401 0.40 23.18 -2.38
N GLN A 402 1.27 24.11 -2.79
CA GLN A 402 0.90 25.51 -2.98
C GLN A 402 -0.23 25.65 -4.00
N ALA A 403 -0.12 24.98 -5.16
CA ALA A 403 -1.15 25.01 -6.20
C ALA A 403 -2.51 24.48 -5.71
N ILE A 404 -2.52 23.46 -4.85
CA ILE A 404 -3.73 22.92 -4.22
C ILE A 404 -4.32 23.93 -3.22
N ARG A 405 -3.48 24.49 -2.33
CA ARG A 405 -3.91 25.49 -1.33
C ARG A 405 -4.55 26.70 -1.99
N GLU A 406 -3.90 27.27 -3.00
CA GLU A 406 -4.36 28.46 -3.73
C GLU A 406 -5.66 28.20 -4.52
N ALA A 407 -5.87 26.96 -4.97
CA ALA A 407 -7.07 26.57 -5.70
C ALA A 407 -8.28 26.28 -4.79
N SER A 408 -8.04 26.04 -3.50
CA SER A 408 -9.06 25.63 -2.54
C SER A 408 -9.73 26.83 -1.90
N ASP A 409 -11.04 26.73 -1.67
CA ASP A 409 -11.80 27.77 -0.96
C ASP A 409 -11.61 27.65 0.56
N SER A 410 -11.26 26.45 1.06
CA SER A 410 -10.86 26.17 2.44
C SER A 410 -9.79 25.07 2.50
N VAL A 411 -8.80 25.24 3.37
CA VAL A 411 -7.74 24.25 3.63
C VAL A 411 -7.71 23.95 5.13
N ALA A 412 -7.74 22.66 5.48
CA ALA A 412 -7.65 22.21 6.87
C ALA A 412 -6.56 21.14 7.03
N TYR A 413 -5.78 21.28 8.10
CA TYR A 413 -4.80 20.29 8.55
C TYR A 413 -5.37 19.52 9.75
N LEU A 414 -5.66 18.25 9.52
CA LEU A 414 -6.20 17.31 10.49
C LEU A 414 -5.05 16.69 11.28
N SER A 415 -5.10 16.72 12.62
CA SER A 415 -4.02 16.24 13.50
C SER A 415 -4.32 14.88 14.14
N PRO A 416 -3.90 13.74 13.54
CA PRO A 416 -4.22 12.42 14.07
C PRO A 416 -3.50 12.08 15.39
N SER A 417 -2.43 12.81 15.71
CA SER A 417 -1.72 12.68 16.98
C SER A 417 -2.50 13.25 18.17
N ARG A 418 -3.54 14.04 17.91
CA ARG A 418 -4.32 14.76 18.94
C ARG A 418 -5.81 14.46 18.88
N MET A 419 -6.31 13.98 17.74
CA MET A 419 -7.72 13.73 17.50
C MET A 419 -7.92 12.29 17.04
N SER A 420 -8.91 11.62 17.61
CA SER A 420 -9.43 10.34 17.18
C SER A 420 -10.08 10.43 15.78
N PRO A 421 -10.25 9.32 15.05
CA PRO A 421 -10.95 9.33 13.76
C PRO A 421 -12.34 9.98 13.82
N MET A 422 -13.06 9.78 14.93
CA MET A 422 -14.36 10.41 15.16
C MET A 422 -14.27 11.93 15.27
N GLU A 423 -13.33 12.45 16.07
CA GLU A 423 -13.13 13.90 16.23
C GLU A 423 -12.69 14.55 14.92
N LEU A 424 -11.85 13.85 14.14
CA LEU A 424 -11.46 14.28 12.79
C LEU A 424 -12.67 14.38 11.87
N TYR A 425 -13.53 13.36 11.84
CA TYR A 425 -14.74 13.38 11.02
C TYR A 425 -15.70 14.49 11.45
N GLN A 426 -15.92 14.66 12.76
CA GLN A 426 -16.75 15.75 13.30
C GLN A 426 -16.22 17.13 12.91
N ARG A 427 -14.89 17.33 12.89
CA ARG A 427 -14.28 18.58 12.39
C ARG A 427 -14.58 18.80 10.91
N ILE A 428 -14.52 17.76 10.07
CA ILE A 428 -14.89 17.85 8.64
C ILE A 428 -16.37 18.24 8.52
N MET A 429 -17.26 17.64 9.32
CA MET A 429 -18.70 17.91 9.28
C MET A 429 -19.09 19.34 9.65
N GLN A 430 -18.24 20.09 10.36
CA GLN A 430 -18.49 21.51 10.66
C GLN A 430 -18.55 22.38 9.40
N ASP A 431 -17.96 21.93 8.29
CA ASP A 431 -17.98 22.66 7.02
C ASP A 431 -19.28 22.39 6.21
N GLU A 432 -20.18 21.54 6.72
CA GLU A 432 -21.49 21.15 6.13
C GLU A 432 -21.38 20.75 4.65
N LEU A 433 -20.45 19.84 4.37
CA LEU A 433 -20.21 19.33 3.02
C LEU A 433 -21.45 18.64 2.43
N ASP A 434 -21.62 18.76 1.12
CA ASP A 434 -22.57 17.92 0.36
C ASP A 434 -21.90 16.61 -0.10
N ILE A 435 -20.61 16.67 -0.41
CA ILE A 435 -19.82 15.56 -0.94
C ILE A 435 -18.47 15.53 -0.23
N LEU A 436 -18.02 14.33 0.17
CA LEU A 436 -16.69 14.08 0.71
C LEU A 436 -16.01 12.99 -0.12
N VAL A 437 -14.93 13.39 -0.80
CA VAL A 437 -14.11 12.52 -1.65
C VAL A 437 -12.89 12.05 -0.87
N ASP A 438 -12.83 10.75 -0.64
CA ASP A 438 -11.66 10.04 -0.14
C ASP A 438 -10.69 9.76 -1.28
N LEU A 439 -9.52 10.40 -1.21
CA LEU A 439 -8.42 10.27 -2.18
C LEU A 439 -7.32 9.30 -1.72
N CYS A 440 -7.60 8.43 -0.75
CA CYS A 440 -6.66 7.54 -0.11
C CYS A 440 -7.13 6.08 -0.21
N GLY A 441 -8.35 5.79 0.24
CA GLY A 441 -8.81 4.43 0.50
C GLY A 441 -7.87 3.73 1.48
N TYR A 442 -7.23 2.64 1.02
CA TYR A 442 -6.22 1.89 1.79
C TYR A 442 -4.78 2.19 1.38
N ALA A 443 -4.49 3.23 0.59
CA ALA A 443 -3.12 3.56 0.22
C ALA A 443 -2.34 4.15 1.40
N GLY A 444 -1.27 3.48 1.84
CA GLY A 444 -0.34 4.01 2.84
C GLY A 444 -0.85 4.13 4.29
N THR A 445 -2.16 4.15 4.53
CA THR A 445 -2.75 4.24 5.88
C THR A 445 -4.17 3.68 5.93
N SER A 446 -4.57 3.13 7.08
CA SER A 446 -5.96 2.75 7.37
C SER A 446 -6.77 3.90 7.97
N LEU A 447 -6.11 4.98 8.42
CA LEU A 447 -6.76 6.06 9.17
C LEU A 447 -7.89 6.73 8.38
N VAL A 448 -7.73 6.92 7.07
CA VAL A 448 -8.76 7.55 6.25
C VAL A 448 -10.03 6.70 6.23
N ALA A 449 -9.90 5.38 6.10
CA ALA A 449 -11.04 4.47 6.21
C ALA A 449 -11.74 4.59 7.58
N GLU A 450 -10.99 4.75 8.67
CA GLU A 450 -11.54 4.94 10.03
C GLU A 450 -12.27 6.30 10.16
N ILE A 451 -11.73 7.37 9.56
CA ILE A 451 -12.39 8.68 9.48
C ILE A 451 -13.72 8.55 8.70
N MET A 452 -13.70 7.93 7.52
CA MET A 452 -14.90 7.74 6.69
C MET A 452 -15.95 6.87 7.41
N ALA A 453 -15.53 5.81 8.11
CA ALA A 453 -16.40 4.93 8.88
C ALA A 453 -17.09 5.62 10.07
N SER A 454 -16.54 6.74 10.54
CA SER A 454 -17.13 7.51 11.65
C SER A 454 -18.53 8.07 11.32
N ARG A 455 -18.86 8.23 10.02
CA ARG A 455 -20.24 8.51 9.56
C ARG A 455 -21.23 7.50 10.12
N CYS A 456 -20.94 6.21 9.97
CA CYS A 456 -21.83 5.12 10.40
C CYS A 456 -22.04 5.12 11.90
N LYS A 457 -21.02 5.49 12.67
CA LYS A 457 -21.11 5.60 14.13
C LYS A 457 -22.00 6.77 14.55
N LEU A 458 -21.87 7.94 13.92
CA LEU A 458 -22.75 9.08 14.19
C LEU A 458 -24.20 8.79 13.81
N GLN A 459 -24.43 8.16 12.65
CA GLN A 459 -25.77 7.73 12.23
C GLN A 459 -26.40 6.76 13.25
N HIS A 460 -25.62 5.77 13.72
CA HIS A 460 -26.05 4.82 14.73
C HIS A 460 -26.42 5.51 16.06
N ASP A 461 -25.54 6.38 16.57
CA ASP A 461 -25.71 7.01 17.88
C ASP A 461 -26.82 8.07 17.90
N ASN A 462 -27.06 8.75 16.77
CA ASN A 462 -28.08 9.81 16.67
C ASN A 462 -29.48 9.31 16.33
N GLY A 463 -29.68 8.00 16.12
CA GLY A 463 -30.99 7.34 16.01
C GLY A 463 -31.98 8.01 15.07
N ASN A 464 -31.80 7.87 13.75
CA ASN A 464 -32.68 8.40 12.69
C ASN A 464 -33.16 9.84 12.90
N ARG A 465 -32.35 10.69 13.52
CA ARG A 465 -32.57 12.13 13.56
C ARG A 465 -32.57 12.68 12.14
N LEU A 466 -33.78 12.92 11.62
CA LEU A 466 -34.07 13.35 10.24
C LEU A 466 -33.45 14.71 9.86
N ASP A 467 -32.91 15.46 10.82
CA ASP A 467 -32.34 16.80 10.60
C ASP A 467 -30.84 16.79 10.27
N GLN A 468 -30.10 15.73 10.60
CA GLN A 468 -28.66 15.68 10.31
C GLN A 468 -28.38 15.05 8.94
N ARG A 469 -27.99 15.88 7.97
CA ARG A 469 -27.55 15.45 6.65
C ARG A 469 -26.06 15.11 6.65
N PHE A 470 -25.71 13.91 6.19
CA PHE A 470 -24.32 13.51 5.95
C PHE A 470 -23.98 13.71 4.47
N PRO A 471 -22.71 14.05 4.13
CA PRO A 471 -22.29 14.13 2.75
C PRO A 471 -22.29 12.75 2.08
N ILE A 472 -22.44 12.76 0.76
CA ILE A 472 -22.18 11.60 -0.08
C ILE A 472 -20.68 11.31 -0.01
N HIS A 473 -20.33 10.09 0.36
CA HIS A 473 -18.96 9.62 0.47
C HIS A 473 -18.53 8.95 -0.85
N ILE A 474 -17.43 9.43 -1.42
CA ILE A 474 -16.92 8.94 -2.70
C ILE A 474 -15.49 8.45 -2.51
N SER A 475 -15.16 7.24 -2.98
CA SER A 475 -13.77 6.81 -3.16
C SER A 475 -13.28 7.17 -4.55
N TYR A 476 -12.10 7.80 -4.63
CA TYR A 476 -11.49 8.10 -5.92
C TYR A 476 -9.97 8.07 -5.86
N MET A 477 -9.36 7.55 -6.93
CA MET A 477 -7.95 7.69 -7.31
C MET A 477 -6.90 7.00 -6.43
N GLY A 478 -6.86 7.26 -5.12
CA GLY A 478 -5.79 6.79 -4.24
C GLY A 478 -5.68 5.27 -4.15
N PHE A 479 -6.83 4.58 -4.14
CA PHE A 479 -6.90 3.13 -4.05
C PHE A 479 -7.51 2.52 -5.34
N PRO A 480 -6.74 1.73 -6.12
CA PRO A 480 -7.19 1.19 -7.41
C PRO A 480 -8.01 -0.10 -7.26
N GLY A 481 -9.07 -0.07 -6.45
CA GLY A 481 -9.96 -1.23 -6.22
C GLY A 481 -11.18 -0.89 -5.37
N SER A 482 -12.00 -1.90 -5.07
CA SER A 482 -13.17 -1.78 -4.17
C SER A 482 -12.73 -1.37 -2.76
N VAL A 483 -13.41 -0.39 -2.15
CA VAL A 483 -13.13 0.00 -0.75
C VAL A 483 -13.86 -0.89 0.26
N GLY A 484 -14.71 -1.81 -0.20
CA GLY A 484 -15.18 -2.95 0.58
C GLY A 484 -16.40 -2.66 1.45
N SER A 485 -17.02 -1.49 1.35
CA SER A 485 -18.29 -1.23 2.04
C SER A 485 -19.08 -0.06 1.45
N SER A 486 -20.25 -0.39 0.88
CA SER A 486 -21.27 0.59 0.46
C SER A 486 -21.83 1.43 1.62
N ARG A 487 -21.66 0.99 2.87
CA ARG A 487 -22.10 1.74 4.06
C ARG A 487 -21.14 2.86 4.41
N VAL A 488 -19.85 2.68 4.11
CA VAL A 488 -18.80 3.67 4.42
C VAL A 488 -18.58 4.60 3.24
N TRP A 489 -18.59 4.08 2.01
CA TRP A 489 -18.51 4.84 0.76
C TRP A 489 -19.72 4.53 -0.10
N ASP A 490 -20.42 5.56 -0.56
CA ASP A 490 -21.62 5.40 -1.38
C ASP A 490 -21.22 5.09 -2.84
N TYR A 491 -20.21 5.81 -3.34
CA TYR A 491 -19.75 5.72 -4.72
C TYR A 491 -18.24 5.49 -4.84
N SER A 492 -17.83 4.87 -5.95
CA SER A 492 -16.44 4.84 -6.44
C SER A 492 -16.38 5.30 -7.89
N VAL A 493 -15.41 6.15 -8.25
CA VAL A 493 -15.28 6.73 -9.60
C VAL A 493 -14.23 5.97 -10.43
N PHE A 494 -14.68 5.38 -11.55
CA PHE A 494 -13.89 4.56 -12.48
C PHE A 494 -14.29 4.84 -13.95
N ASP A 495 -13.93 3.95 -14.87
CA ASP A 495 -14.36 3.91 -16.27
C ASP A 495 -14.66 2.47 -16.69
N GLU A 496 -15.30 2.30 -17.85
CA GLU A 496 -15.75 0.98 -18.32
C GLU A 496 -14.61 0.07 -18.78
N HIS A 497 -13.44 0.63 -19.09
CA HIS A 497 -12.28 -0.14 -19.50
C HIS A 497 -11.65 -0.85 -18.30
N VAL A 498 -11.56 -0.15 -17.16
CA VAL A 498 -10.95 -0.73 -15.96
C VAL A 498 -11.92 -1.61 -15.16
N ILE A 499 -13.23 -1.31 -15.21
CA ILE A 499 -14.30 -2.15 -14.64
C ILE A 499 -15.28 -2.60 -15.74
N PRO A 500 -14.96 -3.67 -16.48
CA PRO A 500 -15.91 -4.26 -17.42
C PRO A 500 -17.12 -4.84 -16.68
N PRO A 501 -18.26 -5.09 -17.38
CA PRO A 501 -19.47 -5.64 -16.76
C PRO A 501 -19.25 -6.88 -15.89
N SER A 502 -18.37 -7.80 -16.29
CA SER A 502 -18.04 -9.03 -15.55
C SER A 502 -17.38 -8.76 -14.20
N ALA A 503 -16.68 -7.64 -14.04
CA ALA A 503 -15.96 -7.28 -12.81
C ALA A 503 -16.82 -6.52 -11.80
N ARG A 504 -17.95 -5.92 -12.22
CA ARG A 504 -18.79 -5.05 -11.37
C ARG A 504 -19.27 -5.76 -10.10
N LYS A 505 -19.49 -7.09 -10.18
CA LYS A 505 -19.89 -7.93 -9.05
C LYS A 505 -18.89 -8.02 -7.89
N HIS A 506 -17.67 -7.52 -8.06
CA HIS A 506 -16.65 -7.52 -7.03
C HIS A 506 -16.44 -6.16 -6.36
N TYR A 507 -17.21 -5.14 -6.75
CA TYR A 507 -17.16 -3.81 -6.14
C TYR A 507 -18.34 -3.66 -5.20
N THR A 508 -18.14 -3.11 -4.01
CA THR A 508 -19.25 -2.94 -3.05
C THR A 508 -19.98 -1.62 -3.25
N GLU A 509 -19.27 -0.58 -3.69
CA GLU A 509 -19.81 0.76 -3.88
C GLU A 509 -20.59 0.84 -5.18
N ALA A 510 -21.53 1.79 -5.29
CA ALA A 510 -22.09 2.15 -6.57
C ALA A 510 -21.00 2.77 -7.46
N LEU A 511 -21.04 2.50 -8.76
CA LEU A 511 -19.95 2.86 -9.67
C LEU A 511 -20.30 4.08 -10.50
N VAL A 512 -19.36 5.00 -10.63
CA VAL A 512 -19.48 6.15 -11.54
C VAL A 512 -18.48 5.98 -12.66
N PHE A 513 -18.97 5.86 -13.88
CA PHE A 513 -18.17 5.66 -15.08
C PHE A 513 -17.92 6.99 -15.79
N MET A 514 -16.67 7.43 -15.77
CA MET A 514 -16.18 8.56 -16.56
C MET A 514 -16.13 8.17 -18.05
N PRO A 515 -16.38 9.12 -18.98
CA PRO A 515 -16.61 8.78 -20.39
C PRO A 515 -15.37 8.27 -21.14
N HIS A 516 -14.17 8.63 -20.69
CA HIS A 516 -12.91 8.33 -21.41
C HIS A 516 -11.93 7.54 -20.55
N CYS A 517 -11.54 8.13 -19.42
CA CYS A 517 -10.63 7.54 -18.46
C CYS A 517 -10.95 8.08 -17.08
N TYR A 518 -10.93 7.22 -16.08
CA TYR A 518 -11.09 7.62 -14.69
C TYR A 518 -9.87 8.37 -14.15
N PHE A 519 -8.70 8.13 -14.73
CA PHE A 519 -7.42 8.61 -14.23
C PHE A 519 -7.15 10.05 -14.65
N VAL A 520 -7.34 10.99 -13.71
CA VAL A 520 -7.03 12.41 -13.93
C VAL A 520 -5.57 12.71 -13.71
N ASN A 521 -5.06 13.73 -14.39
CA ASN A 521 -3.70 14.22 -14.18
C ASN A 521 -3.58 15.71 -14.53
N SER A 522 -2.43 16.33 -14.20
CA SER A 522 -2.15 17.75 -14.42
C SER A 522 -1.02 18.00 -15.44
N HIS A 523 -0.56 16.97 -16.17
CA HIS A 523 0.66 17.06 -16.99
C HIS A 523 0.61 18.19 -18.00
N ARG A 524 -0.53 18.36 -18.69
CA ARG A 524 -0.74 19.41 -19.69
C ARG A 524 -0.39 20.81 -19.17
N THR A 525 -0.65 21.06 -17.90
CA THR A 525 -0.49 22.37 -17.30
C THR A 525 0.87 22.57 -16.65
N VAL A 526 1.48 21.49 -16.13
CA VAL A 526 2.70 21.57 -15.31
C VAL A 526 3.97 21.07 -16.00
N VAL A 527 3.83 20.46 -17.18
CA VAL A 527 4.96 19.90 -17.95
C VAL A 527 4.97 20.48 -19.37
N GLY A 528 6.13 20.98 -19.79
CA GLY A 528 6.38 21.64 -21.06
C GLY A 528 6.25 23.16 -21.04
N GLY A 529 6.26 23.79 -19.86
CA GLY A 529 6.22 25.25 -19.70
C GLY A 529 7.54 25.91 -20.13
N PRO A 530 7.54 27.18 -20.58
CA PRO A 530 8.78 27.88 -20.95
C PRO A 530 9.80 27.86 -19.81
N GLY A 531 10.96 27.24 -20.04
CA GLY A 531 12.07 27.19 -19.08
C GLY A 531 11.93 26.13 -17.96
N ASP A 532 10.96 25.22 -18.02
CA ASP A 532 10.84 24.15 -17.01
C ASP A 532 11.94 23.08 -17.11
N GLY A 533 12.55 22.95 -18.30
CA GLY A 533 13.64 22.04 -18.60
C GLY A 533 13.25 20.56 -18.61
N ILE A 534 11.95 20.23 -18.62
CA ILE A 534 11.45 18.85 -18.51
C ILE A 534 11.39 18.17 -19.88
N LEU A 535 10.83 18.83 -20.89
CA LEU A 535 10.82 18.29 -22.25
C LEU A 535 12.21 18.46 -22.89
N LEU A 536 12.68 17.41 -23.56
CA LEU A 536 13.94 17.47 -24.32
C LEU A 536 13.81 18.50 -25.45
N ALA A 537 14.75 19.43 -25.52
CA ALA A 537 14.73 20.53 -26.47
C ALA A 537 15.13 20.11 -27.89
N ASN A 538 16.02 19.11 -28.01
CA ASN A 538 16.54 18.62 -29.29
C ASN A 538 17.25 17.26 -29.12
N ASP A 539 17.66 16.68 -30.25
CA ASP A 539 18.38 15.40 -30.27
C ASP A 539 19.76 15.48 -29.59
N THR A 540 20.45 16.62 -29.63
CA THR A 540 21.74 16.77 -28.94
C THR A 540 21.59 16.59 -27.44
N GLU A 541 20.55 17.18 -26.84
CA GLU A 541 20.25 16.98 -25.41
C GLU A 541 19.89 15.53 -25.10
N ARG A 542 19.12 14.86 -25.97
CA ARG A 542 18.81 13.43 -25.83
C ARG A 542 20.09 12.58 -25.86
N ILE A 543 21.01 12.88 -26.77
CA ILE A 543 22.29 12.17 -26.92
C ILE A 543 23.15 12.31 -25.66
N GLU A 544 23.32 13.52 -25.16
CA GLU A 544 24.13 13.77 -23.95
C GLU A 544 23.49 13.13 -22.71
N LEU A 545 22.16 13.17 -22.61
CA LEU A 545 21.45 12.55 -21.50
C LEU A 545 21.50 11.01 -21.56
N ARG A 546 21.44 10.40 -22.75
CA ARG A 546 21.67 8.96 -22.93
C ARG A 546 23.08 8.55 -22.47
N LYS A 547 24.11 9.31 -22.86
CA LYS A 547 25.49 9.07 -22.39
C LYS A 547 25.61 9.15 -20.86
N LYS A 548 24.93 10.12 -20.21
CA LYS A 548 24.90 10.24 -18.73
C LYS A 548 24.40 8.95 -18.07
N TYR A 549 23.44 8.25 -18.68
CA TYR A 549 22.87 7.01 -18.16
C TYR A 549 23.50 5.73 -18.74
N GLY A 550 24.65 5.83 -19.43
CA GLY A 550 25.33 4.67 -20.00
C GLY A 550 24.61 4.05 -21.20
N ILE A 551 23.76 4.81 -21.88
CA ILE A 551 22.99 4.36 -23.05
C ILE A 551 23.65 4.92 -24.31
N HIS A 552 23.83 4.07 -25.33
CA HIS A 552 24.36 4.51 -26.61
C HIS A 552 23.38 5.46 -27.35
N PRO A 553 23.87 6.54 -28.00
CA PRO A 553 23.02 7.54 -28.67
C PRO A 553 21.98 6.97 -29.64
N SER A 554 22.34 5.95 -30.42
CA SER A 554 21.49 5.33 -31.44
C SER A 554 20.76 4.06 -31.02
N ALA A 555 20.98 3.57 -29.79
CA ALA A 555 20.30 2.36 -29.32
C ALA A 555 18.78 2.57 -29.23
N PHE A 556 18.01 1.53 -29.55
CA PHE A 556 16.59 1.48 -29.22
C PHE A 556 16.42 1.17 -27.73
N VAL A 557 15.70 2.03 -27.01
CA VAL A 557 15.59 1.93 -25.55
C VAL A 557 14.19 1.49 -25.15
N TYR A 558 14.08 0.22 -24.75
CA TYR A 558 12.93 -0.27 -23.98
C TYR A 558 13.08 0.19 -22.54
N CYS A 559 12.01 0.72 -21.94
CA CYS A 559 12.06 1.31 -20.60
C CYS A 559 10.95 0.74 -19.72
N CYS A 560 11.30 0.26 -18.55
CA CYS A 560 10.34 0.00 -17.47
C CYS A 560 10.86 0.64 -16.18
N HIS A 561 10.37 1.85 -15.90
CA HIS A 561 10.68 2.55 -14.65
C HIS A 561 9.65 2.27 -13.54
N SER A 562 8.76 1.31 -13.74
CA SER A 562 7.92 0.78 -12.66
C SER A 562 8.79 0.21 -11.54
N ARG A 563 8.29 0.27 -10.31
CA ARG A 563 8.98 -0.40 -9.20
C ARG A 563 9.19 -1.88 -9.52
N PRO A 564 10.35 -2.47 -9.18
CA PRO A 564 10.65 -3.87 -9.49
C PRO A 564 9.65 -4.88 -8.93
N ASP A 565 8.98 -4.56 -7.82
CA ASP A 565 7.94 -5.42 -7.22
C ASP A 565 6.67 -5.57 -8.08
N LYS A 566 6.55 -4.81 -9.17
CA LYS A 566 5.49 -4.96 -10.19
C LYS A 566 5.88 -5.86 -11.36
N ILE A 567 7.16 -6.23 -11.47
CA ILE A 567 7.66 -7.08 -12.55
C ILE A 567 7.61 -8.53 -12.06
N ASP A 568 6.84 -9.36 -12.76
CA ASP A 568 6.81 -10.79 -12.51
C ASP A 568 7.80 -11.56 -13.42
N PRO A 569 8.23 -12.77 -13.01
CA PRO A 569 9.18 -13.58 -13.76
C PRO A 569 8.77 -13.94 -15.18
N LEU A 570 7.48 -14.03 -15.52
CA LEU A 570 7.03 -14.38 -16.88
C LEU A 570 7.10 -13.17 -17.79
N THR A 571 6.66 -12.01 -17.28
CA THR A 571 6.76 -10.73 -17.99
C THR A 571 8.22 -10.41 -18.33
N PHE A 572 9.14 -10.52 -17.36
CA PHE A 572 10.57 -10.26 -17.62
C PHE A 572 11.15 -11.20 -18.67
N ARG A 573 10.87 -12.51 -18.59
CA ARG A 573 11.35 -13.49 -19.58
C ARG A 573 10.81 -13.21 -20.99
N SER A 574 9.58 -12.70 -21.10
CA SER A 574 8.97 -12.32 -22.37
C SER A 574 9.72 -11.12 -22.97
N TRP A 575 10.03 -10.10 -22.16
CA TRP A 575 10.87 -8.99 -22.61
C TRP A 575 12.25 -9.43 -23.09
N MET A 576 12.89 -10.37 -22.38
CA MET A 576 14.19 -10.90 -22.78
C MET A 576 14.14 -11.70 -24.07
N ARG A 577 13.10 -12.52 -24.30
CA ARG A 577 12.88 -13.22 -25.58
C ARG A 577 12.77 -12.26 -26.74
N ALA A 578 11.91 -11.25 -26.62
CA ALA A 578 11.76 -10.21 -27.64
C ALA A 578 13.09 -9.46 -27.88
N LEU A 579 13.82 -9.12 -26.81
CA LEU A 579 15.10 -8.43 -26.92
C LEU A 579 16.17 -9.26 -27.63
N CYS A 580 16.22 -10.57 -27.40
CA CYS A 580 17.08 -11.49 -28.15
C CYS A 580 16.77 -11.45 -29.65
N ILE A 581 15.49 -11.57 -30.03
CA ILE A 581 15.05 -11.52 -31.43
C ILE A 581 15.49 -10.20 -32.08
N VAL A 582 15.22 -9.06 -31.44
CA VAL A 582 15.56 -7.75 -32.00
C VAL A 582 17.07 -7.57 -32.13
N ARG A 583 17.85 -7.99 -31.13
CA ARG A 583 19.32 -7.92 -31.18
C ARG A 583 19.89 -8.78 -32.31
N GLU A 584 19.34 -9.98 -32.53
CA GLU A 584 19.72 -10.82 -33.67
C GLU A 584 19.38 -10.16 -35.02
N GLU A 585 18.19 -9.60 -35.17
CA GLU A 585 17.79 -8.88 -36.38
C GLU A 585 18.64 -7.62 -36.63
N HIS A 586 19.05 -6.91 -35.58
CA HIS A 586 19.95 -5.76 -35.68
C HIS A 586 21.36 -6.19 -36.11
N LYS A 587 21.86 -7.30 -35.57
CA LYS A 587 23.15 -7.88 -36.00
C LYS A 587 23.14 -8.31 -37.46
N LYS A 588 22.03 -8.88 -37.96
CA LYS A 588 21.85 -9.20 -39.39
C LYS A 588 21.91 -7.96 -40.30
N LYS A 589 21.60 -6.79 -39.76
CA LYS A 589 21.69 -5.48 -40.44
C LYS A 589 23.05 -4.79 -40.24
N GLU A 590 24.06 -5.50 -39.72
CA GLU A 590 25.41 -4.98 -39.47
C GLU A 590 25.44 -3.75 -38.54
N ILE A 591 24.48 -3.65 -37.62
CA ILE A 591 24.46 -2.61 -36.58
C ILE A 591 25.57 -2.90 -35.56
N SER A 592 26.32 -1.87 -35.17
CA SER A 592 27.42 -1.97 -34.20
C SER A 592 26.95 -2.48 -32.84
N ASP A 593 27.74 -3.34 -32.19
CA ASP A 593 27.37 -4.00 -30.93
C ASP A 593 27.04 -3.01 -29.81
N ASP A 594 27.74 -1.86 -29.75
CA ASP A 594 27.49 -0.79 -28.78
C ASP A 594 26.14 -0.09 -28.97
N SER A 595 25.54 -0.19 -30.15
CA SER A 595 24.26 0.43 -30.51
C SER A 595 23.08 -0.53 -30.52
N LEU A 596 23.27 -1.76 -30.02
CA LEU A 596 22.19 -2.73 -29.90
C LEU A 596 21.11 -2.26 -28.91
N PRO A 597 19.85 -2.69 -29.10
CA PRO A 597 18.76 -2.37 -28.19
C PRO A 597 19.06 -2.76 -26.74
N VAL A 598 18.53 -1.97 -25.81
CA VAL A 598 18.71 -2.14 -24.36
C VAL A 598 17.37 -2.12 -23.63
N LEU A 599 17.31 -2.79 -22.49
CA LEU A 599 16.22 -2.74 -21.53
C LEU A 599 16.67 -1.93 -20.30
N TRP A 600 16.01 -0.78 -20.10
CA TRP A 600 16.32 0.18 -19.05
C TRP A 600 15.32 0.06 -17.89
N LEU A 601 15.81 -0.37 -16.71
CA LEU A 601 15.00 -0.71 -15.54
C LEU A 601 15.26 0.22 -14.36
N LEU A 602 14.22 0.50 -13.55
CA LEU A 602 14.42 1.14 -12.25
C LEU A 602 15.07 0.15 -11.28
N ARG A 603 16.16 0.56 -10.64
CA ARG A 603 16.91 -0.22 -9.65
C ARG A 603 16.29 -0.09 -8.26
N SER A 604 16.11 -1.21 -7.56
CA SER A 604 15.77 -1.24 -6.12
C SER A 604 16.99 -1.56 -5.22
N GLY A 605 18.14 -1.89 -5.81
CA GLY A 605 19.40 -2.14 -5.11
C GLY A 605 20.30 -3.07 -5.91
N ASP A 606 21.55 -3.23 -5.47
CA ASP A 606 22.55 -4.06 -6.16
C ASP A 606 22.14 -5.55 -6.23
N GLU A 607 21.42 -6.04 -5.21
CA GLU A 607 20.89 -7.40 -5.19
C GLU A 607 19.91 -7.67 -6.34
N MET A 608 19.05 -6.70 -6.67
CA MET A 608 18.13 -6.82 -7.81
C MET A 608 18.89 -6.96 -9.13
N GLU A 609 19.90 -6.10 -9.33
CA GLU A 609 20.74 -6.15 -10.51
C GLU A 609 21.46 -7.50 -10.64
N ASN A 610 22.05 -7.98 -9.54
CA ASN A 610 22.73 -9.28 -9.51
C ASN A 610 21.78 -10.45 -9.82
N ASN A 611 20.56 -10.43 -9.28
CA ASN A 611 19.54 -11.45 -9.54
C ASN A 611 19.13 -11.48 -11.01
N LEU A 612 18.82 -10.31 -11.60
CA LEU A 612 18.42 -10.24 -13.00
C LEU A 612 19.56 -10.60 -13.95
N ARG A 613 20.78 -10.10 -13.71
CA ARG A 613 21.96 -10.46 -14.52
C ARG A 613 22.25 -11.96 -14.44
N SER A 614 22.16 -12.57 -13.26
CA SER A 614 22.36 -14.01 -13.09
C SER A 614 21.30 -14.84 -13.80
N LEU A 615 20.03 -14.41 -13.75
CA LEU A 615 18.95 -15.03 -14.50
C LEU A 615 19.21 -14.94 -16.01
N VAL A 616 19.58 -13.76 -16.52
CA VAL A 616 19.87 -13.57 -17.94
C VAL A 616 21.02 -14.44 -18.41
N ARG A 617 22.15 -14.49 -17.67
CA ARG A 617 23.27 -15.39 -18.00
C ARG A 617 22.83 -16.85 -18.05
N CYS A 618 22.06 -17.28 -17.05
CA CYS A 618 21.63 -18.67 -16.91
C CYS A 618 20.65 -19.11 -18.01
N GLU A 619 19.69 -18.24 -18.36
CA GLU A 619 18.58 -18.61 -19.25
C GLU A 619 18.74 -18.16 -20.71
N PHE A 620 19.44 -17.05 -20.95
CA PHE A 620 19.59 -16.42 -22.28
C PHE A 620 21.06 -16.33 -22.75
N GLY A 621 22.02 -16.54 -21.84
CA GLY A 621 23.45 -16.56 -22.11
C GLY A 621 24.15 -15.21 -21.88
N ASP A 622 25.46 -15.27 -21.62
CA ASP A 622 26.28 -14.12 -21.20
C ASP A 622 26.26 -12.93 -22.18
N HIS A 623 26.10 -13.21 -23.48
CA HIS A 623 26.10 -12.22 -24.56
C HIS A 623 24.88 -11.28 -24.58
N ILE A 624 23.88 -11.51 -23.72
CA ILE A 624 22.68 -10.67 -23.58
C ILE A 624 22.73 -9.82 -22.30
N GLU A 625 23.64 -10.10 -21.37
CA GLU A 625 23.70 -9.43 -20.08
C GLU A 625 23.90 -7.91 -20.20
N ASP A 626 24.68 -7.47 -21.20
CA ASP A 626 24.96 -6.06 -21.50
C ASP A 626 23.71 -5.29 -21.98
N ALA A 627 22.62 -5.99 -22.33
CA ALA A 627 21.36 -5.37 -22.69
C ALA A 627 20.67 -4.70 -21.49
N LEU A 628 21.01 -5.11 -20.26
CA LEU A 628 20.39 -4.58 -19.04
C LEU A 628 21.09 -3.30 -18.59
N VAL A 629 20.34 -2.20 -18.57
CA VAL A 629 20.75 -0.90 -18.04
C VAL A 629 19.86 -0.56 -16.85
N PHE A 630 20.44 0.04 -15.80
CA PHE A 630 19.72 0.34 -14.56
C PHE A 630 19.73 1.84 -14.26
N ALA A 631 18.59 2.37 -13.83
CA ALA A 631 18.42 3.75 -13.37
C ALA A 631 18.11 3.79 -11.88
N ASP A 632 18.69 4.75 -11.17
CA ASP A 632 18.31 5.06 -9.80
C ASP A 632 17.01 5.85 -9.71
N VAL A 633 16.42 5.89 -8.51
CA VAL A 633 15.36 6.87 -8.21
C VAL A 633 15.94 8.28 -8.39
N SER A 634 15.19 9.16 -9.03
CA SER A 634 15.60 10.54 -9.27
C SER A 634 14.47 11.50 -8.90
N GLU A 635 14.81 12.76 -8.66
CA GLU A 635 13.84 13.84 -8.49
C GLU A 635 12.86 13.90 -9.67
N ARG A 636 11.62 14.33 -9.42
CA ARG A 636 10.52 14.26 -10.41
C ARG A 636 10.87 14.90 -11.76
N LYS A 637 11.48 16.10 -11.74
CA LYS A 637 11.87 16.80 -12.98
C LYS A 637 12.91 16.03 -13.78
N GLU A 638 13.90 15.44 -13.10
CA GLU A 638 14.91 14.59 -13.74
C GLU A 638 14.28 13.30 -14.28
N HIS A 639 13.36 12.69 -13.53
CA HIS A 639 12.64 11.49 -13.95
C HIS A 639 11.85 11.74 -15.24
N LEU A 640 11.05 12.80 -15.29
CA LEU A 640 10.27 13.15 -16.48
C LEU A 640 11.17 13.44 -17.68
N LYS A 641 12.27 14.16 -17.46
CA LYS A 641 13.23 14.51 -18.51
C LYS A 641 13.93 13.27 -19.07
N ARG A 642 14.44 12.39 -18.21
CA ARG A 642 15.15 11.18 -18.63
C ARG A 642 14.22 10.19 -19.31
N LEU A 643 12.92 10.18 -18.97
CA LEU A 643 11.95 9.34 -19.64
C LEU A 643 11.88 9.64 -21.14
N GLY A 644 12.12 10.88 -21.56
CA GLY A 644 12.24 11.26 -22.97
C GLY A 644 13.41 10.60 -23.72
N CYS A 645 14.36 9.97 -23.01
CA CYS A 645 15.42 9.16 -23.61
C CYS A 645 14.97 7.76 -24.01
N ALA A 646 13.82 7.29 -23.53
CA ALA A 646 13.24 6.01 -23.92
C ALA A 646 12.59 6.09 -25.32
N ASP A 647 12.50 4.95 -25.98
CA ASP A 647 11.76 4.80 -27.23
C ASP A 647 10.40 4.16 -26.99
N LEU A 648 10.34 3.12 -26.15
CA LEU A 648 9.12 2.39 -25.80
C LEU A 648 9.05 2.11 -24.30
N PHE A 649 7.91 2.38 -23.67
CA PHE A 649 7.64 2.02 -22.29
C PHE A 649 6.99 0.63 -22.22
N LEU A 650 7.53 -0.25 -21.37
CA LEU A 650 6.99 -1.59 -21.14
C LEU A 650 6.15 -1.57 -19.87
N ASP A 651 4.82 -1.66 -20.03
CA ASP A 651 3.92 -1.78 -18.89
C ASP A 651 4.01 -3.16 -18.25
N THR A 652 3.72 -3.23 -16.95
CA THR A 652 3.70 -4.46 -16.16
C THR A 652 2.28 -5.03 -16.10
N PRO A 653 2.00 -6.21 -16.70
CA PRO A 653 0.62 -6.70 -16.87
C PRO A 653 -0.16 -6.94 -15.58
N ALA A 654 0.46 -7.50 -14.53
CA ALA A 654 -0.24 -7.81 -13.29
C ALA A 654 -0.63 -6.56 -12.47
N TYR A 655 0.15 -5.48 -12.59
CA TYR A 655 -0.13 -4.20 -11.97
C TYR A 655 0.50 -3.11 -12.82
N ASN A 656 -0.31 -2.34 -13.53
CA ASN A 656 0.19 -1.41 -14.53
C ASN A 656 0.95 -0.21 -13.96
N ALA A 657 1.63 0.48 -14.86
CA ALA A 657 2.14 1.83 -14.70
C ALA A 657 0.98 2.82 -14.73
N HIS A 658 0.57 3.30 -13.56
CA HIS A 658 -0.49 4.31 -13.43
C HIS A 658 0.10 5.71 -13.71
N THR A 659 0.64 6.38 -12.68
CA THR A 659 1.32 7.68 -12.82
C THR A 659 2.43 7.64 -13.88
N LEU A 660 3.25 6.58 -13.87
CA LEU A 660 4.36 6.43 -14.83
C LEU A 660 3.87 6.23 -16.27
N GLY A 661 2.72 5.57 -16.46
CA GLY A 661 2.11 5.44 -17.78
C GLY A 661 1.67 6.80 -18.31
N CYS A 662 1.08 7.64 -17.45
CA CYS A 662 0.76 9.03 -17.80
C CYS A 662 2.02 9.85 -18.09
N ASP A 663 3.06 9.73 -17.25
CA ASP A 663 4.35 10.40 -17.45
C ASP A 663 4.93 10.02 -18.83
N ALA A 664 4.95 8.73 -19.19
CA ALA A 664 5.47 8.23 -20.46
C ALA A 664 4.69 8.77 -21.66
N LEU A 665 3.37 8.59 -21.66
CA LEU A 665 2.51 9.04 -22.75
C LEU A 665 2.59 10.57 -22.94
N TYR A 666 2.65 11.34 -21.86
CA TYR A 666 2.76 12.79 -21.95
C TYR A 666 4.11 13.25 -22.50
N ILE A 667 5.21 12.63 -22.09
CA ILE A 667 6.55 12.96 -22.62
C ILE A 667 6.70 12.50 -24.10
N GLY A 668 5.76 11.69 -24.60
CA GLY A 668 5.71 11.24 -25.99
C GLY A 668 6.45 9.91 -26.21
N VAL A 669 6.45 9.06 -25.18
CA VAL A 669 6.94 7.68 -25.21
C VAL A 669 5.71 6.76 -25.23
N PRO A 670 5.46 6.02 -26.33
CA PRO A 670 4.40 5.02 -26.37
C PRO A 670 4.59 3.92 -25.32
N MET A 671 3.52 3.24 -24.95
CA MET A 671 3.52 2.19 -23.93
C MET A 671 2.75 0.97 -24.42
N ILE A 672 3.30 -0.24 -24.30
CA ILE A 672 2.56 -1.50 -24.51
C ILE A 672 1.83 -1.88 -23.23
N SER A 673 0.54 -2.24 -23.29
CA SER A 673 -0.20 -2.78 -22.14
C SER A 673 -0.97 -4.05 -22.51
N LEU A 674 -1.05 -5.00 -21.58
CA LEU A 674 -1.75 -6.28 -21.76
C LEU A 674 -3.17 -6.20 -21.18
N LEU A 675 -4.17 -6.50 -22.00
CA LEU A 675 -5.56 -6.63 -21.60
C LEU A 675 -6.15 -7.89 -22.25
N HIS A 676 -6.30 -8.98 -21.51
CA HIS A 676 -6.92 -10.19 -22.06
C HIS A 676 -8.33 -9.88 -22.61
N GLY A 677 -8.64 -10.38 -23.81
CA GLY A 677 -9.93 -10.15 -24.45
C GLY A 677 -11.07 -10.85 -23.72
N ALA A 678 -12.24 -10.19 -23.63
CA ALA A 678 -13.44 -10.71 -22.96
C ALA A 678 -13.99 -12.03 -23.53
N ASN A 679 -13.54 -12.45 -24.72
CA ASN A 679 -13.99 -13.68 -25.38
C ASN A 679 -13.04 -14.88 -25.18
N ASN A 680 -11.96 -14.73 -24.40
CA ASN A 680 -11.16 -15.90 -24.06
C ASN A 680 -11.94 -16.71 -23.01
N THR A 681 -12.61 -17.76 -23.47
CA THR A 681 -13.37 -18.68 -22.61
C THR A 681 -12.52 -19.24 -21.48
N ASP A 682 -11.19 -19.25 -21.61
CA ASP A 682 -10.25 -19.62 -20.56
C ASP A 682 -10.08 -18.54 -19.49
N SER A 683 -10.14 -17.24 -19.82
CA SER A 683 -10.14 -16.17 -18.81
C SER A 683 -11.48 -16.05 -18.08
N ASP A 684 -12.60 -16.32 -18.76
CA ASP A 684 -13.91 -16.39 -18.10
C ASP A 684 -14.08 -17.68 -17.28
N ASN A 685 -13.47 -18.79 -17.71
CA ASN A 685 -13.39 -20.01 -16.91
C ASN A 685 -12.38 -19.89 -15.76
N ILE A 686 -11.37 -19.01 -15.80
CA ILE A 686 -10.46 -18.74 -14.66
C ILE A 686 -11.01 -17.65 -13.74
N ALA A 687 -11.74 -16.66 -14.27
CA ALA A 687 -12.37 -15.59 -13.49
C ALA A 687 -13.71 -16.00 -12.86
N ASN A 688 -14.40 -17.01 -13.42
CA ASN A 688 -15.60 -17.64 -12.85
C ASN A 688 -15.37 -19.09 -12.40
N ALA A 689 -14.14 -19.59 -12.48
CA ALA A 689 -13.75 -20.83 -11.84
C ALA A 689 -13.96 -20.70 -10.33
N ASP A 690 -14.68 -21.65 -9.75
CA ASP A 690 -14.58 -21.93 -8.32
C ASP A 690 -13.10 -22.10 -7.97
N ASP A 691 -12.64 -21.70 -6.78
CA ASP A 691 -11.23 -21.68 -6.35
C ASP A 691 -10.46 -22.98 -6.72
N GLU A 692 -11.14 -24.13 -6.77
CA GLU A 692 -10.60 -25.43 -7.20
C GLU A 692 -10.22 -25.56 -8.67
N SER A 693 -10.83 -24.80 -9.58
CA SER A 693 -10.63 -24.91 -11.04
C SER A 693 -9.54 -23.98 -11.59
N VAL A 694 -9.34 -22.80 -10.98
CA VAL A 694 -8.09 -22.02 -11.16
C VAL A 694 -6.91 -22.80 -10.58
N ALA A 695 -7.10 -23.46 -9.44
CA ALA A 695 -6.11 -24.37 -8.89
C ALA A 695 -5.86 -25.54 -9.85
N ALA A 696 -6.89 -26.20 -10.41
CA ALA A 696 -6.71 -27.33 -11.34
C ALA A 696 -5.98 -26.95 -12.64
N ALA A 697 -6.25 -25.77 -13.22
CA ALA A 697 -5.54 -25.27 -14.39
C ALA A 697 -4.07 -24.92 -14.08
N ASN A 698 -3.77 -24.45 -12.86
CA ASN A 698 -2.40 -24.22 -12.39
C ASN A 698 -1.70 -25.51 -11.89
N LEU A 699 -2.44 -26.54 -11.48
CA LEU A 699 -1.93 -27.81 -10.92
C LEU A 699 -1.53 -28.84 -11.99
N GLN A 700 -2.03 -28.75 -13.22
CA GLN A 700 -1.69 -29.73 -14.26
C GLN A 700 -0.29 -29.56 -14.89
N SER A 701 0.59 -28.74 -14.31
CA SER A 701 1.94 -28.54 -14.87
C SER A 701 2.95 -28.02 -13.85
N ASP A 702 3.44 -28.91 -12.97
CA ASP A 702 4.55 -28.66 -12.02
C ASP A 702 5.92 -28.51 -12.71
N SER A 703 5.97 -27.74 -13.80
CA SER A 703 7.22 -27.32 -14.42
C SER A 703 7.38 -25.81 -14.24
N PRO A 704 8.45 -25.33 -13.56
CA PRO A 704 8.82 -23.91 -13.55
C PRO A 704 9.14 -23.36 -14.96
N LYS A 705 9.03 -24.20 -16.01
CA LYS A 705 9.17 -23.86 -17.42
C LYS A 705 7.85 -23.92 -18.20
N ASN A 706 6.67 -24.01 -17.58
CA ASN A 706 5.43 -24.02 -18.36
C ASN A 706 5.16 -22.61 -18.95
N PRO A 707 5.29 -22.41 -20.28
CA PRO A 707 5.03 -21.12 -20.92
C PRO A 707 3.55 -20.71 -20.90
N ASN A 708 2.64 -21.60 -20.51
CA ASN A 708 1.18 -21.37 -20.57
C ASN A 708 0.57 -20.81 -19.28
N ARG A 709 1.36 -20.42 -18.27
CA ARG A 709 0.80 -19.79 -17.07
C ARG A 709 0.38 -18.36 -17.41
N LEU A 710 -0.93 -18.13 -17.52
CA LEU A 710 -1.51 -16.84 -17.89
C LEU A 710 -1.24 -15.78 -16.79
N VAL A 711 -0.95 -14.56 -17.21
CA VAL A 711 -0.81 -13.41 -16.29
C VAL A 711 -2.21 -12.88 -15.97
N ALA A 712 -2.59 -12.84 -14.69
CA ALA A 712 -3.91 -12.37 -14.30
C ALA A 712 -4.10 -10.86 -14.60
N THR A 713 -5.12 -10.52 -15.39
CA THR A 713 -5.49 -9.11 -15.74
C THR A 713 -6.93 -8.76 -15.37
N ASP A 714 -7.54 -9.51 -14.45
CA ASP A 714 -8.94 -9.37 -14.03
C ASP A 714 -9.18 -8.19 -13.08
N LYS A 715 -8.15 -7.74 -12.37
CA LYS A 715 -8.20 -6.58 -11.44
C LYS A 715 -8.24 -5.24 -12.16
N LEU A 716 -8.65 -4.19 -11.46
CA LEU A 716 -8.58 -2.81 -11.98
C LEU A 716 -7.12 -2.41 -12.23
N ALA A 717 -6.23 -2.71 -11.28
CA ALA A 717 -4.83 -2.29 -11.32
C ALA A 717 -4.05 -2.80 -12.57
N SER A 718 -4.52 -3.87 -13.21
CA SER A 718 -3.97 -4.47 -14.43
C SER A 718 -4.65 -4.00 -15.73
N LYS A 719 -5.63 -3.09 -15.66
CA LYS A 719 -6.31 -2.50 -16.83
C LYS A 719 -6.09 -1.00 -17.00
N VAL A 720 -5.41 -0.35 -16.05
CA VAL A 720 -5.17 1.09 -16.10
C VAL A 720 -4.39 1.46 -17.35
N GLY A 721 -3.35 0.71 -17.73
CA GLY A 721 -2.56 0.96 -18.93
C GLY A 721 -3.43 1.00 -20.20
N ALA A 722 -4.34 0.04 -20.35
CA ALA A 722 -5.31 0.03 -21.45
C ALA A 722 -6.26 1.24 -21.43
N SER A 723 -6.80 1.63 -20.26
CA SER A 723 -7.62 2.84 -20.11
C SER A 723 -6.88 4.11 -20.53
N LEU A 724 -5.59 4.24 -20.14
CA LEU A 724 -4.75 5.35 -20.58
C LEU A 724 -4.54 5.35 -22.11
N LEU A 725 -4.34 4.18 -22.73
CA LEU A 725 -4.14 4.04 -24.17
C LEU A 725 -5.40 4.38 -24.97
N TYR A 726 -6.58 3.95 -24.52
CA TYR A 726 -7.85 4.37 -25.13
C TYR A 726 -8.02 5.90 -25.08
N ALA A 727 -7.82 6.51 -23.91
CA ALA A 727 -7.99 7.96 -23.74
C ALA A 727 -6.90 8.82 -24.40
N SER A 728 -5.79 8.21 -24.85
CA SER A 728 -4.73 8.86 -25.63
C SER A 728 -4.77 8.55 -27.13
N SER A 729 -5.74 7.74 -27.58
CA SER A 729 -5.87 7.26 -28.96
C SER A 729 -4.66 6.46 -29.45
N CYS A 730 -4.18 5.57 -28.58
CA CYS A 730 -3.05 4.65 -28.79
C CYS A 730 -3.46 3.19 -28.54
N GLU A 731 -4.70 2.82 -28.88
CA GLU A 731 -5.26 1.47 -28.70
C GLU A 731 -4.51 0.38 -29.47
N GLU A 732 -3.72 0.73 -30.49
CA GLU A 732 -2.83 -0.21 -31.19
C GLU A 732 -1.71 -0.79 -30.32
N PHE A 733 -1.49 -0.25 -29.12
CA PHE A 733 -0.54 -0.81 -28.14
C PHE A 733 -1.20 -1.67 -27.05
N ILE A 734 -2.50 -1.94 -27.18
CA ILE A 734 -3.21 -2.87 -26.32
C ILE A 734 -3.12 -4.26 -26.96
N VAL A 735 -2.48 -5.19 -26.25
CA VAL A 735 -2.32 -6.58 -26.68
C VAL A 735 -3.13 -7.52 -25.79
N HIS A 736 -3.44 -8.72 -26.29
CA HIS A 736 -4.39 -9.64 -25.63
C HIS A 736 -3.74 -10.91 -25.05
N ASP A 737 -2.46 -11.13 -25.32
CA ASP A 737 -1.65 -12.20 -24.75
C ASP A 737 -0.16 -11.79 -24.75
N MET A 738 0.68 -12.57 -24.08
CA MET A 738 2.11 -12.28 -23.98
C MET A 738 2.87 -12.48 -25.28
N GLN A 739 2.38 -13.32 -26.21
CA GLN A 739 3.03 -13.49 -27.51
C GLN A 739 2.85 -12.22 -28.35
N ALA A 740 1.63 -11.67 -28.40
CA ALA A 740 1.35 -10.39 -29.04
C ALA A 740 2.13 -9.23 -28.38
N TYR A 741 2.36 -9.29 -27.06
CA TYR A 741 3.24 -8.34 -26.37
C TYR A 741 4.67 -8.42 -26.91
N GLU A 742 5.24 -9.63 -27.01
CA GLU A 742 6.58 -9.86 -27.57
C GLU A 742 6.67 -9.39 -29.03
N ASP A 743 5.70 -9.78 -29.85
CA ASP A 743 5.65 -9.43 -31.27
C ASP A 743 5.60 -7.91 -31.47
N LEU A 744 4.81 -7.21 -30.64
CA LEU A 744 4.73 -5.75 -30.68
C LEU A 744 6.01 -5.08 -30.20
N MET A 745 6.69 -5.63 -29.18
CA MET A 745 8.02 -5.15 -28.79
C MET A 745 9.00 -5.25 -29.95
N VAL A 746 9.01 -6.37 -30.67
CA VAL A 746 9.87 -6.59 -31.85
C VAL A 746 9.52 -5.59 -32.94
N GLU A 747 8.24 -5.47 -33.30
CA GLU A 747 7.76 -4.59 -34.37
C GLU A 747 8.15 -3.13 -34.14
N CYS A 748 8.04 -2.64 -32.90
CA CYS A 748 8.40 -1.26 -32.54
C CYS A 748 9.87 -0.92 -32.84
N SER A 749 10.80 -1.87 -32.69
CA SER A 749 12.22 -1.63 -32.95
C SER A 749 12.58 -1.86 -34.43
N ILE A 750 11.94 -2.84 -35.07
CA ILE A 750 12.27 -3.24 -36.44
C ILE A 750 11.60 -2.36 -37.50
N ASN A 751 10.34 -1.96 -37.29
CA ASN A 751 9.57 -1.13 -38.22
C ASN A 751 9.56 0.34 -37.80
N GLN A 752 10.73 0.98 -37.94
CA GLN A 752 10.91 2.39 -37.54
C GLN A 752 9.95 3.35 -38.25
N LYS A 753 9.61 3.11 -39.51
CA LYS A 753 8.68 3.99 -40.25
C LYS A 753 7.30 4.03 -39.60
N TRP A 754 6.75 2.86 -39.24
CA TRP A 754 5.48 2.79 -38.54
C TRP A 754 5.61 3.38 -37.13
N PHE A 755 6.65 2.99 -36.40
CA PHE A 755 6.83 3.42 -35.01
C PHE A 755 7.01 4.94 -34.87
N ASP A 756 7.80 5.56 -35.75
CA ASP A 756 7.98 7.02 -35.79
C ASP A 756 6.67 7.76 -36.11
N ALA A 757 5.85 7.21 -37.00
CA ALA A 757 4.53 7.78 -37.31
C ALA A 757 3.61 7.77 -36.08
N VAL A 758 3.64 6.68 -35.31
CA VAL A 758 2.87 6.53 -34.08
C VAL A 758 3.37 7.48 -32.98
N ARG A 759 4.69 7.58 -32.77
CA ARG A 759 5.30 8.56 -31.85
C ARG A 759 4.95 10.00 -32.22
N GLY A 760 4.97 10.31 -33.52
CA GLY A 760 4.57 11.61 -34.05
C GLY A 760 3.12 11.94 -33.72
N ARG A 761 2.21 10.97 -33.91
CA ARG A 761 0.79 11.10 -33.55
C ARG A 761 0.59 11.34 -32.05
N LEU A 762 1.21 10.54 -31.18
CA LEU A 762 1.12 10.71 -29.72
C LEU A 762 1.59 12.11 -29.27
N ARG A 763 2.74 12.56 -29.77
CA ARG A 763 3.28 13.89 -29.45
C ARG A 763 2.36 15.02 -29.92
N ALA A 764 1.69 14.85 -31.06
CA ALA A 764 0.72 15.83 -31.56
C ALA A 764 -0.59 15.80 -30.78
N SER A 765 -1.06 14.62 -30.36
CA SER A 765 -2.37 14.44 -29.72
C SER A 765 -2.37 14.74 -28.21
N ARG A 766 -1.23 14.66 -27.51
CA ARG A 766 -1.16 14.82 -26.04
C ARG A 766 -1.74 16.15 -25.49
N HIS A 767 -1.87 17.17 -26.32
CA HIS A 767 -2.44 18.47 -25.91
C HIS A 767 -3.95 18.59 -26.17
N ILE A 768 -4.54 17.61 -26.86
CA ILE A 768 -5.95 17.63 -27.27
C ILE A 768 -6.73 16.36 -26.87
N CYS A 769 -6.03 15.26 -26.58
CA CYS A 769 -6.69 14.02 -26.19
C CYS A 769 -7.34 14.15 -24.80
N PRO A 770 -8.43 13.40 -24.54
CA PRO A 770 -9.14 13.45 -23.26
C PRO A 770 -8.26 13.14 -22.04
N LEU A 771 -7.26 12.26 -22.19
CA LEU A 771 -6.39 11.85 -21.08
C LEU A 771 -5.72 13.04 -20.36
N PHE A 772 -5.33 14.09 -21.09
CA PHE A 772 -4.60 15.23 -20.52
C PHE A 772 -5.47 16.50 -20.42
N ASP A 773 -6.78 16.37 -20.57
CA ASP A 773 -7.75 17.47 -20.46
C ASP A 773 -8.41 17.47 -19.08
N THR A 774 -7.68 17.96 -18.07
CA THR A 774 -8.16 18.03 -16.66
C THR A 774 -9.45 18.83 -16.54
N PHE A 775 -9.61 19.90 -17.33
CA PHE A 775 -10.81 20.74 -17.27
C PHE A 775 -12.05 19.98 -17.76
N ARG A 776 -11.95 19.28 -18.89
CA ARG A 776 -13.03 18.38 -19.36
C ARG A 776 -13.33 17.30 -18.34
N TRP A 777 -12.31 16.70 -17.75
CA TRP A 777 -12.48 15.65 -16.75
C TRP A 777 -13.26 16.17 -15.53
N VAL A 778 -12.92 17.36 -15.01
CA VAL A 778 -13.61 17.96 -13.85
C VAL A 778 -15.06 18.30 -14.18
N LYS A 779 -15.36 18.80 -15.38
CA LYS A 779 -16.74 19.03 -15.82
C LYS A 779 -17.59 17.76 -15.80
N ASN A 780 -17.04 16.65 -16.31
CA ASN A 780 -17.71 15.36 -16.26
C ASN A 780 -17.93 14.90 -14.79
N LEU A 781 -16.95 15.13 -13.91
CA LEU A 781 -17.08 14.83 -12.49
C LEU A 781 -18.18 15.69 -11.82
N GLU A 782 -18.26 16.97 -12.14
CA GLU A 782 -19.30 17.87 -11.66
C GLU A 782 -20.70 17.41 -12.12
N THR A 783 -20.82 16.92 -13.35
CA THR A 783 -22.05 16.29 -13.84
C THR A 783 -22.42 15.04 -13.05
N ALA A 784 -21.44 14.21 -12.69
CA ALA A 784 -21.67 13.08 -11.79
C ALA A 784 -22.14 13.52 -10.40
N PHE A 785 -21.49 14.52 -9.79
CA PHE A 785 -21.87 15.07 -8.49
C PHE A 785 -23.31 15.57 -8.46
N LEU A 786 -23.72 16.32 -9.49
CA LEU A 786 -25.10 16.80 -9.60
C LEU A 786 -26.08 15.64 -9.71
N LYS A 787 -25.74 14.61 -10.50
CA LYS A 787 -26.59 13.43 -10.64
C LYS A 787 -26.76 12.72 -9.30
N MET A 788 -25.68 12.46 -8.58
CA MET A 788 -25.72 11.83 -7.24
C MET A 788 -26.62 12.59 -6.28
N MET A 789 -26.53 13.93 -6.26
CA MET A 789 -27.33 14.77 -5.36
C MET A 789 -28.83 14.81 -5.69
N THR A 790 -29.23 14.39 -6.89
CA THR A 790 -30.65 14.34 -7.32
C THR A 790 -31.29 12.97 -7.15
N LEU A 791 -30.49 11.95 -6.86
CA LEU A 791 -30.97 10.58 -6.67
C LEU A 791 -31.40 10.36 -5.22
N ASP A 792 -32.31 9.42 -5.02
CA ASP A 792 -32.67 8.98 -3.68
C ASP A 792 -31.47 8.25 -3.05
N VAL A 793 -31.17 8.60 -1.80
CA VAL A 793 -29.98 8.15 -1.07
C VAL A 793 -30.08 6.69 -0.62
N ASP A 794 -31.26 6.07 -0.68
CA ASP A 794 -31.49 4.72 -0.17
C ASP A 794 -31.08 3.58 -1.14
N ASP A 795 -30.89 3.85 -2.43
CA ASP A 795 -30.66 2.80 -3.45
C ASP A 795 -29.53 3.10 -4.47
N PHE A 796 -28.61 4.03 -4.18
CA PHE A 796 -27.46 4.47 -4.99
C PHE A 796 -27.18 3.63 -6.27
N PRO A 797 -27.69 4.05 -7.45
CA PRO A 797 -27.48 3.33 -8.71
C PRO A 797 -26.10 3.60 -9.30
N ASP A 798 -25.62 2.70 -10.17
CA ASP A 798 -24.43 2.98 -11.00
C ASP A 798 -24.73 4.15 -11.95
N ILE A 799 -23.77 5.06 -12.14
CA ILE A 799 -23.90 6.26 -12.96
C ILE A 799 -22.96 6.15 -14.16
N VAL A 800 -23.50 6.31 -15.38
CA VAL A 800 -22.69 6.47 -16.60
C VAL A 800 -22.70 7.94 -17.01
N VAL A 801 -21.52 8.56 -17.05
CA VAL A 801 -21.35 9.97 -17.43
C VAL A 801 -21.04 10.06 -18.92
N PHE A 802 -21.87 10.79 -19.66
CA PHE A 802 -21.57 11.13 -21.06
C PHE A 802 -20.72 12.39 -21.18
N GLU A 803 -19.94 12.47 -22.26
CA GLU A 803 -19.07 13.62 -22.53
C GLU A 803 -19.87 14.94 -22.68
N GLU A 804 -19.40 15.99 -21.99
CA GLU A 804 -19.93 17.35 -22.06
C GLU A 804 -19.55 18.17 -23.30
#